data_AF-A0A941HZX5-F1
#
_entry.id   AF-A0A941HZX5-F1
#
_cell.length_a   1.000
_cell.length_b   1.000
_cell.length_c   1.000
_cell.angle_alpha   90.00
_cell.angle_beta   90.00
_cell.angle_gamma   90.00
#
_symmetry.space_group_name_H-M   'P 1'
#
loop_
_entity.id
_entity.type
_entity.pdbx_description
1 polymer ?
#
loop_
_entity_poly.entity_id
_entity_poly.type
_entity_poly.pdbx_seq_one_letter_code
_entity_poly.pdbx_strand_id
1 'polypeptide(L)'
;MGTDESPMREIDASPDLASWLTDAVDGLVATGLAVPAYEVISELGVAQYLPVASLRRLFSLLRRQGFLYRAQRLARFLDTYEDRSGDLLAAITAELAVLQGSVRPEVTPSASPYIARESQVLNVVGTSLPLVDSTFTRRTHAVAQQLSKFSLDVAVVTQMGNHQPDGYTVEVFDGVSYHRLPGAERKDLAFDKWLAAFSQRLAAVVRKVRPSVVVASSDFVNGIAAEAVCRTYDIPFVYDVRGLWEDSWLHRQRAEYGWTEEQVPARWGLPEAWTMRRERELQVVDASDAIVAGSEMIGRKLLDLGVDAERLTIITHPEDDALRWLEVFEALGALEAGAAEIAQAARQPVDFAPARELVRESRRLPLERFAEAGGFGTTQSIRDEGWQLGSLAPVVITSPFDWSNACLENRSQAFSLHAWDFMVPFLKAWDRDRDKDSLRWSLDRAVDWAKTFNIGDGSGTMVWYDMAIGLRAPRLAYLLQEAIIEGEPDDVVEPLVNAVARHQQEIFAGRAFNARTNHGFYTAAGQLAFARRLSVLPAMDVLTRQGQARLGTVLATQFADDGGHLEHSPGYHRMLLGSFRDASEDGLLTDVETEKRLARAEEVMGWFIQPNGRMVQIGDTAAKTVVGSDRAARAAHTQFLASGGRAGKPNEEELVVLPTSGYAVVRSPQPKGRDDHRRSGYLTLVAAFHSRAHKHCDDLSLTWFDEEQELVIDSGRYGYLDPLPADSPDRKRGFFYGRPERQYVEGTVAHNTVQRDNADHERRERQPYGSGILSGSERDGYFRLHGKVPHHGWTHERVVTFLPGQWLHVEDSVVGQEQHDFTLWWNFAETLEDGRLADEVLSFTTAASGRALHVRSLSDNEIVPLVQGQQDPWRGWRAAMDYEFTPVWSLGYRVRQATTHTFRTLMSLGRPLDAKPRSPFDS
;
A
#
# COMPACT_ATOMS: atom_id res chain seq x y z
N MET A 1 37.14 -39.33 14.87
CA MET A 1 38.45 -39.91 14.49
C MET A 1 39.05 -39.00 13.44
N GLY A 2 40.34 -38.70 13.56
CA GLY A 2 40.99 -37.57 12.89
C GLY A 2 40.99 -37.60 11.37
N THR A 3 41.17 -36.41 10.79
CA THR A 3 41.52 -36.12 9.39
C THR A 3 42.92 -36.64 9.10
N ASP A 4 43.13 -37.95 9.17
CA ASP A 4 44.41 -38.54 8.76
C ASP A 4 44.55 -38.39 7.24
N GLU A 5 45.35 -37.40 6.84
CA GLU A 5 45.69 -37.08 5.45
C GLU A 5 46.72 -38.06 4.86
N SER A 6 47.12 -39.08 5.61
CA SER A 6 48.10 -40.07 5.15
C SER A 6 47.59 -40.81 3.91
N PRO A 7 48.41 -40.92 2.84
CA PRO A 7 48.11 -41.75 1.69
C PRO A 7 47.92 -43.22 2.13
N MET A 8 47.12 -43.98 1.37
CA MET A 8 47.01 -45.42 1.60
C MET A 8 48.42 -46.03 1.57
N ARG A 9 48.71 -46.96 2.51
CA ARG A 9 50.01 -47.65 2.54
C ARG A 9 50.22 -48.36 1.19
N GLU A 10 51.46 -48.53 0.75
CA GLU A 10 51.80 -49.32 -0.43
C GLU A 10 52.70 -50.48 -0.02
N ILE A 11 52.34 -51.70 -0.42
CA ILE A 11 53.14 -52.92 -0.21
C ILE A 11 53.34 -53.60 -1.57
N ASP A 12 54.51 -54.18 -1.82
CA ASP A 12 54.79 -54.94 -3.04
C ASP A 12 54.17 -56.35 -2.95
N ALA A 13 53.07 -56.60 -3.66
CA ALA A 13 52.32 -57.87 -3.62
C ALA A 13 52.67 -58.82 -4.78
N SER A 14 52.71 -60.13 -4.53
CA SER A 14 52.86 -61.13 -5.60
C SER A 14 51.58 -61.22 -6.47
N PRO A 15 51.67 -61.65 -7.74
CA PRO A 15 50.52 -61.79 -8.63
C PRO A 15 49.39 -62.69 -8.08
N ASP A 16 49.74 -63.77 -7.37
CA ASP A 16 48.76 -64.67 -6.75
C ASP A 16 48.02 -64.00 -5.59
N LEU A 17 48.71 -63.15 -4.82
CA LEU A 17 48.11 -62.37 -3.74
C LEU A 17 47.15 -61.30 -4.30
N ALA A 18 47.52 -60.64 -5.40
CA ALA A 18 46.69 -59.64 -6.08
C ALA A 18 45.36 -60.24 -6.62
N SER A 19 45.43 -61.44 -7.22
CA SER A 19 44.22 -62.14 -7.70
C SER A 19 43.29 -62.54 -6.56
N TRP A 20 43.83 -63.13 -5.49
CA TRP A 20 43.04 -63.51 -4.32
C TRP A 20 42.40 -62.29 -3.63
N LEU A 21 43.16 -61.19 -3.48
CA LEU A 21 42.65 -59.93 -2.92
C LEU A 21 41.50 -59.36 -3.75
N THR A 22 41.60 -59.46 -5.08
CA THR A 22 40.52 -59.02 -5.99
C THR A 22 39.24 -59.81 -5.76
N ASP A 23 39.32 -61.15 -5.72
CA ASP A 23 38.15 -62.02 -5.50
C ASP A 23 37.53 -61.80 -4.11
N ALA A 24 38.37 -61.61 -3.08
CA ALA A 24 37.92 -61.34 -1.72
C ALA A 24 37.18 -60.00 -1.62
N VAL A 25 37.74 -58.93 -2.20
CA VAL A 25 37.14 -57.59 -2.19
C VAL A 25 35.86 -57.56 -3.03
N ASP A 26 35.85 -58.17 -4.22
CA ASP A 26 34.65 -58.26 -5.07
C ASP A 26 33.54 -59.08 -4.39
N GLY A 27 33.89 -60.16 -3.67
CA GLY A 27 32.94 -60.93 -2.87
C GLY A 27 32.31 -60.13 -1.72
N LEU A 28 33.12 -59.32 -1.02
CA LEU A 28 32.62 -58.42 0.03
C LEU A 28 31.72 -57.31 -0.56
N VAL A 29 32.11 -56.71 -1.67
CA VAL A 29 31.30 -55.69 -2.37
C VAL A 29 29.97 -56.29 -2.86
N ALA A 30 29.99 -57.49 -3.43
CA ALA A 30 28.79 -58.18 -3.92
C ALA A 30 27.80 -58.55 -2.79
N THR A 31 28.30 -58.72 -1.56
CA THR A 31 27.48 -59.02 -0.37
C THR A 31 27.08 -57.77 0.42
N GLY A 32 27.37 -56.57 -0.09
CA GLY A 32 27.00 -55.31 0.55
C GLY A 32 27.92 -54.89 1.70
N LEU A 33 29.06 -55.56 1.91
CA LEU A 33 30.01 -55.32 3.00
C LEU A 33 31.08 -54.29 2.60
N ALA A 34 30.65 -53.06 2.30
CA ALA A 34 31.51 -52.00 1.78
C ALA A 34 32.58 -51.53 2.79
N VAL A 35 32.21 -51.33 4.06
CA VAL A 35 33.17 -50.88 5.08
C VAL A 35 34.25 -51.95 5.32
N PRO A 36 33.92 -53.24 5.55
CA PRO A 36 34.93 -54.30 5.62
C PRO A 36 35.85 -54.35 4.39
N ALA A 37 35.29 -54.24 3.18
CA ALA A 37 36.07 -54.20 1.95
C ALA A 37 37.05 -53.00 1.93
N TYR A 38 36.60 -51.83 2.36
CA TYR A 38 37.43 -50.62 2.46
C TYR A 38 38.56 -50.77 3.48
N GLU A 39 38.27 -51.29 4.67
CA GLU A 39 39.29 -51.47 5.71
C GLU A 39 40.37 -52.46 5.26
N VAL A 40 39.98 -53.57 4.61
CA VAL A 40 40.94 -54.55 4.04
C VAL A 40 41.90 -53.88 3.05
N ILE A 41 41.38 -53.08 2.11
CA ILE A 41 42.24 -52.43 1.11
C ILE A 41 43.10 -51.31 1.71
N SER A 42 42.57 -50.58 2.70
CA SER A 42 43.24 -49.44 3.33
C SER A 42 44.33 -49.87 4.32
N GLU A 43 44.10 -50.93 5.09
CA GLU A 43 45.06 -51.45 6.07
C GLU A 43 46.20 -52.20 5.38
N LEU A 44 45.88 -53.02 4.38
CA LEU A 44 46.86 -53.82 3.64
C LEU A 44 47.61 -53.02 2.58
N GLY A 45 47.08 -51.87 2.15
CA GLY A 45 47.76 -51.02 1.18
C GLY A 45 47.83 -51.62 -0.22
N VAL A 46 46.70 -52.18 -0.67
CA VAL A 46 46.61 -53.02 -1.88
C VAL A 46 45.63 -52.47 -2.92
N ALA A 47 45.16 -51.24 -2.76
CA ALA A 47 44.18 -50.63 -3.67
C ALA A 47 44.67 -50.59 -5.13
N GLN A 48 45.98 -50.40 -5.34
CA GLN A 48 46.66 -50.38 -6.64
C GLN A 48 46.61 -51.70 -7.42
N TYR A 49 46.36 -52.82 -6.73
CA TYR A 49 46.28 -54.14 -7.35
C TYR A 49 44.86 -54.53 -7.75
N LEU A 50 43.86 -53.72 -7.41
CA LEU A 50 42.46 -54.01 -7.69
C LEU A 50 42.01 -53.38 -9.02
N PRO A 51 41.09 -54.03 -9.77
CA PRO A 51 40.50 -53.43 -10.94
C PRO A 51 39.78 -52.12 -10.61
N VAL A 52 39.98 -51.09 -11.43
CA VAL A 52 39.30 -49.78 -11.29
C VAL A 52 37.77 -49.93 -11.19
N ALA A 53 37.18 -50.86 -11.94
CA ALA A 53 35.75 -51.15 -11.87
C ALA A 53 35.30 -51.62 -10.48
N SER A 54 36.12 -52.40 -9.78
CA SER A 54 35.87 -52.85 -8.41
C SER A 54 35.98 -51.72 -7.41
N LEU A 55 37.00 -50.87 -7.54
CA LEU A 55 37.15 -49.65 -6.72
C LEU A 55 35.98 -48.65 -6.93
N ARG A 56 35.52 -48.46 -8.18
CA ARG A 56 34.33 -47.63 -8.47
C ARG A 56 33.04 -48.19 -7.88
N ARG A 57 32.87 -49.52 -7.91
CA ARG A 57 31.73 -50.21 -7.26
C ARG A 57 31.79 -50.02 -5.74
N LEU A 58 32.96 -50.20 -5.13
CA LEU A 58 33.19 -49.96 -3.70
C LEU A 58 32.92 -48.50 -3.31
N PHE A 59 33.41 -47.54 -4.09
CA PHE A 59 33.12 -46.10 -3.90
C PHE A 59 31.61 -45.84 -3.90
N SER A 60 30.91 -46.34 -4.91
CA SER A 60 29.46 -46.13 -5.07
C SER A 60 28.69 -46.73 -3.89
N LEU A 61 29.11 -47.88 -3.39
CA LEU A 61 28.49 -48.55 -2.26
C LEU A 61 28.77 -47.84 -0.94
N LEU A 62 30.02 -47.41 -0.68
CA LEU A 62 30.38 -46.61 0.50
C LEU A 62 29.59 -45.30 0.56
N ARG A 63 29.50 -44.59 -0.58
CA ARG A 63 28.72 -43.36 -0.70
C ARG A 63 27.24 -43.61 -0.44
N ARG A 64 26.66 -44.66 -1.03
CA ARG A 64 25.24 -45.04 -0.85
C ARG A 64 24.91 -45.42 0.60
N GLN A 65 25.82 -46.13 1.25
CA GLN A 65 25.74 -46.51 2.67
C GLN A 65 26.04 -45.34 3.62
N GLY A 66 26.43 -44.17 3.11
CA GLY A 66 26.65 -42.95 3.88
C GLY A 66 28.00 -42.84 4.57
N PHE A 67 28.98 -43.68 4.22
CA PHE A 67 30.36 -43.61 4.73
C PHE A 67 31.22 -42.67 3.88
N LEU A 68 30.90 -41.37 3.96
CA LEU A 68 31.31 -40.37 2.97
C LEU A 68 32.81 -40.06 2.99
N TYR A 69 33.45 -40.07 4.17
CA TYR A 69 34.90 -39.85 4.26
C TYR A 69 35.70 -40.99 3.62
N ARG A 70 35.26 -42.24 3.81
CA ARG A 70 35.86 -43.41 3.15
C ARG A 70 35.69 -43.34 1.64
N ALA A 71 34.49 -42.97 1.18
CA ALA A 71 34.23 -42.73 -0.23
C ALA A 71 35.13 -41.63 -0.81
N GLN A 72 35.32 -40.50 -0.09
CA GLN A 72 36.20 -39.42 -0.53
C GLN A 72 37.66 -39.86 -0.64
N ARG A 73 38.18 -40.59 0.36
CA ARG A 73 39.56 -41.12 0.31
C ARG A 73 39.76 -42.06 -0.89
N LEU A 74 38.79 -42.93 -1.17
CA LEU A 74 38.84 -43.81 -2.33
C LEU A 74 38.74 -43.05 -3.66
N ALA A 75 37.93 -41.99 -3.72
CA ALA A 75 37.86 -41.11 -4.89
C ALA A 75 39.19 -40.37 -5.15
N ARG A 76 39.87 -39.89 -4.10
CA ARG A 76 41.23 -39.31 -4.21
C ARG A 76 42.24 -40.30 -4.76
N PHE A 77 42.20 -41.55 -4.29
CA PHE A 77 43.06 -42.60 -4.81
C PHE A 77 42.81 -42.84 -6.30
N LEU A 78 41.53 -42.97 -6.70
CA LEU A 78 41.15 -43.12 -8.10
C LEU A 78 41.65 -41.96 -8.97
N ASP A 79 41.53 -40.71 -8.47
CA ASP A 79 42.01 -39.47 -9.13
C ASP A 79 43.48 -39.52 -9.53
N THR A 80 44.31 -40.16 -8.71
CA THR A 80 45.74 -40.33 -9.00
C THR A 80 46.04 -41.43 -10.04
N TYR A 81 45.11 -42.35 -10.29
CA TYR A 81 45.33 -43.57 -11.08
C TYR A 81 44.68 -43.56 -12.48
N GLU A 82 43.73 -42.66 -12.75
CA GLU A 82 43.00 -42.64 -14.03
C GLU A 82 42.60 -41.22 -14.45
N ASP A 83 42.86 -40.85 -15.72
CA ASP A 83 42.65 -39.53 -16.34
C ASP A 83 41.16 -39.06 -16.47
N ARG A 84 40.23 -39.61 -15.66
CA ARG A 84 38.78 -39.31 -15.66
C ARG A 84 38.08 -39.46 -14.30
N SER A 85 38.81 -39.51 -13.19
CA SER A 85 38.24 -39.74 -11.86
C SER A 85 38.05 -38.45 -11.02
N GLY A 86 38.51 -37.30 -11.55
CA GLY A 86 38.28 -35.97 -10.96
C GLY A 86 36.80 -35.62 -10.76
N ASP A 87 35.90 -36.17 -11.60
CA ASP A 87 34.45 -35.96 -11.46
C ASP A 87 33.88 -36.63 -10.20
N LEU A 88 34.37 -37.81 -9.81
CA LEU A 88 33.93 -38.52 -8.61
C LEU A 88 34.41 -37.80 -7.34
N LEU A 89 35.67 -37.36 -7.34
CA LEU A 89 36.26 -36.61 -6.24
C LEU A 89 35.56 -35.25 -6.08
N ALA A 90 35.30 -34.54 -7.18
CA ALA A 90 34.56 -33.29 -7.16
C ALA A 90 33.13 -33.49 -6.62
N ALA A 91 32.42 -34.52 -7.08
CA ALA A 91 31.05 -34.79 -6.63
C ALA A 91 30.95 -35.11 -5.13
N ILE A 92 31.81 -36.00 -4.60
CA ILE A 92 31.79 -36.34 -3.17
C ILE A 92 32.30 -35.19 -2.30
N THR A 93 33.25 -34.39 -2.79
CA THR A 93 33.75 -33.21 -2.08
C THR A 93 32.68 -32.13 -1.99
N ALA A 94 31.95 -31.86 -3.06
CA ALA A 94 30.79 -30.96 -3.05
C ALA A 94 29.69 -31.46 -2.09
N GLU A 95 29.39 -32.76 -2.10
CA GLU A 95 28.39 -33.34 -1.20
C GLU A 95 28.79 -33.21 0.27
N LEU A 96 30.04 -33.52 0.61
CA LEU A 96 30.60 -33.32 1.95
C LEU A 96 30.57 -31.85 2.35
N ALA A 97 30.95 -30.92 1.47
CA ALA A 97 30.99 -29.50 1.78
C ALA A 97 29.60 -28.93 2.14
N VAL A 98 28.53 -29.39 1.47
CA VAL A 98 27.15 -29.04 1.83
C VAL A 98 26.73 -29.68 3.16
N LEU A 99 27.00 -30.98 3.33
CA LEU A 99 26.60 -31.71 4.54
C LEU A 99 27.33 -31.24 5.82
N GLN A 100 28.59 -30.82 5.68
CA GLN A 100 29.37 -30.23 6.77
C GLN A 100 28.99 -28.77 7.06
N GLY A 101 28.21 -28.13 6.18
CA GLY A 101 27.86 -26.71 6.29
C GLY A 101 28.97 -25.75 5.91
N SER A 102 30.00 -26.22 5.22
CA SER A 102 31.10 -25.40 4.70
C SER A 102 30.66 -24.51 3.53
N VAL A 103 29.53 -24.85 2.89
CA VAL A 103 28.92 -24.08 1.81
C VAL A 103 27.65 -23.41 2.34
N ARG A 104 27.57 -22.08 2.19
CA ARG A 104 26.34 -21.31 2.37
C ARG A 104 25.97 -20.67 1.04
N PRO A 105 24.74 -20.83 0.54
CA PRO A 105 24.35 -20.18 -0.70
C PRO A 105 24.28 -18.66 -0.49
N GLU A 106 24.97 -17.92 -1.35
CA GLU A 106 24.85 -16.46 -1.41
C GLU A 106 23.71 -16.08 -2.36
N VAL A 107 22.88 -15.12 -1.93
CA VAL A 107 21.79 -14.55 -2.73
C VAL A 107 22.13 -13.11 -3.04
N THR A 108 22.00 -12.72 -4.31
CA THR A 108 22.28 -11.34 -4.73
C THR A 108 21.06 -10.46 -4.41
N PRO A 109 21.20 -9.39 -3.60
CA PRO A 109 20.09 -8.50 -3.28
C PRO A 109 19.64 -7.70 -4.51
N SER A 110 18.38 -7.23 -4.45
CA SER A 110 17.82 -6.30 -5.43
C SER A 110 18.35 -4.88 -5.21
N ALA A 111 18.49 -4.09 -6.28
CA ALA A 111 18.83 -2.66 -6.17
C ALA A 111 17.70 -1.83 -5.53
N SER A 112 16.45 -2.24 -5.72
CA SER A 112 15.29 -1.61 -5.07
C SER A 112 15.00 -2.26 -3.72
N PRO A 113 14.56 -1.48 -2.71
CA PRO A 113 14.10 -2.02 -1.42
C PRO A 113 13.02 -3.08 -1.60
N TYR A 114 13.11 -4.15 -0.82
CA TYR A 114 12.06 -5.16 -0.75
C TYR A 114 10.87 -4.61 0.03
N ILE A 115 9.66 -4.77 -0.51
CA ILE A 115 8.42 -4.47 0.21
C ILE A 115 7.54 -5.70 0.04
N ALA A 116 7.19 -6.36 1.13
CA ALA A 116 6.31 -7.53 1.08
C ALA A 116 4.89 -7.13 0.62
N ARG A 117 4.16 -8.09 0.04
CA ARG A 117 2.70 -8.00 -0.05
C ARG A 117 2.13 -8.55 1.25
N GLU A 118 1.38 -7.70 1.94
CA GLU A 118 0.61 -8.10 3.12
C GLU A 118 -0.26 -9.33 2.76
N SER A 119 -0.31 -10.32 3.65
CA SER A 119 -1.07 -11.57 3.48
C SER A 119 -0.55 -12.57 2.43
N GLN A 120 0.61 -12.34 1.81
CA GLN A 120 1.21 -13.31 0.87
C GLN A 120 2.14 -14.30 1.60
N VAL A 121 1.85 -15.60 1.48
CA VAL A 121 2.65 -16.70 2.04
C VAL A 121 3.33 -17.49 0.91
N LEU A 122 4.62 -17.82 1.06
CA LEU A 122 5.34 -18.70 0.13
C LEU A 122 5.78 -19.99 0.82
N ASN A 123 5.29 -21.14 0.35
CA ASN A 123 5.70 -22.46 0.81
C ASN A 123 6.81 -23.03 -0.09
N VAL A 124 7.98 -23.32 0.48
CA VAL A 124 9.12 -23.96 -0.21
C VAL A 124 9.12 -25.45 0.10
N VAL A 125 8.96 -26.27 -0.94
CA VAL A 125 8.83 -27.73 -0.79
C VAL A 125 9.71 -28.50 -1.78
N GLY A 126 9.99 -29.76 -1.49
CA GLY A 126 10.71 -30.65 -2.42
C GLY A 126 9.92 -30.90 -3.69
N THR A 127 8.73 -31.48 -3.53
CA THR A 127 7.76 -31.79 -4.58
C THR A 127 6.37 -31.32 -4.15
N SER A 128 5.40 -31.27 -5.08
CA SER A 128 4.03 -30.85 -4.76
C SER A 128 2.99 -31.49 -5.68
N LEU A 129 1.73 -31.40 -5.27
CA LEU A 129 0.60 -31.57 -6.19
C LEU A 129 0.63 -30.48 -7.29
N PRO A 130 -0.03 -30.72 -8.44
CA PRO A 130 -0.66 -31.99 -8.84
C PRO A 130 0.33 -33.05 -9.35
N LEU A 131 1.62 -32.74 -9.50
CA LEU A 131 2.60 -33.62 -10.15
C LEU A 131 2.98 -34.86 -9.34
N VAL A 132 3.14 -34.71 -8.02
CA VAL A 132 3.51 -35.82 -7.11
C VAL A 132 2.46 -35.94 -6.02
N ASP A 133 1.80 -37.09 -5.96
CA ASP A 133 0.82 -37.40 -4.94
C ASP A 133 1.43 -38.24 -3.79
N SER A 134 1.50 -37.65 -2.60
CA SER A 134 2.04 -38.24 -1.38
C SER A 134 1.37 -37.61 -0.17
N THR A 135 1.54 -38.21 1.01
CA THR A 135 1.04 -37.62 2.27
C THR A 135 1.57 -36.21 2.51
N PHE A 136 2.84 -35.92 2.18
CA PHE A 136 3.43 -34.59 2.35
C PHE A 136 2.91 -33.55 1.34
N THR A 137 2.69 -33.96 0.09
CA THR A 137 2.19 -33.06 -0.95
C THR A 137 0.70 -32.75 -0.75
N ARG A 138 -0.10 -33.73 -0.29
CA ARG A 138 -1.47 -33.52 0.18
C ARG A 138 -1.54 -32.57 1.37
N ARG A 139 -0.67 -32.75 2.39
CA ARG A 139 -0.59 -31.82 3.54
C ARG A 139 -0.28 -30.39 3.09
N THR A 140 0.70 -30.21 2.20
CA THR A 140 1.05 -28.88 1.66
C THR A 140 -0.17 -28.20 1.03
N HIS A 141 -0.91 -28.95 0.21
CA HIS A 141 -2.09 -28.44 -0.46
C HIS A 141 -3.23 -28.14 0.51
N ALA A 142 -3.49 -29.02 1.48
CA ALA A 142 -4.51 -28.82 2.50
C ALA A 142 -4.23 -27.55 3.34
N VAL A 143 -2.99 -27.34 3.79
CA VAL A 143 -2.60 -26.11 4.50
C VAL A 143 -2.83 -24.88 3.61
N ALA A 144 -2.38 -24.92 2.34
CA ALA A 144 -2.56 -23.81 1.42
C ALA A 144 -4.04 -23.46 1.22
N GLN A 145 -4.91 -24.46 1.00
CA GLN A 145 -6.35 -24.25 0.86
C GLN A 145 -6.99 -23.66 2.12
N GLN A 146 -6.60 -24.12 3.31
CA GLN A 146 -7.18 -23.60 4.55
C GLN A 146 -6.74 -22.17 4.83
N LEU A 147 -5.47 -21.84 4.59
CA LEU A 147 -4.97 -20.46 4.70
C LEU A 147 -5.69 -19.52 3.70
N SER A 148 -5.95 -19.98 2.47
CA SER A 148 -6.68 -19.19 1.48
C SER A 148 -8.12 -18.87 1.87
N LYS A 149 -8.76 -19.66 2.74
CA LYS A 149 -10.09 -19.32 3.31
C LYS A 149 -10.05 -18.10 4.23
N PHE A 150 -8.87 -17.66 4.66
CA PHE A 150 -8.66 -16.50 5.52
C PHE A 150 -8.11 -15.29 4.77
N SER A 151 -8.41 -15.19 3.47
CA SER A 151 -7.94 -14.10 2.60
C SER A 151 -6.40 -13.98 2.54
N LEU A 152 -5.69 -15.09 2.76
CA LEU A 152 -4.25 -15.19 2.49
C LEU A 152 -4.00 -15.66 1.06
N ASP A 153 -3.08 -14.98 0.39
CA ASP A 153 -2.59 -15.41 -0.92
C ASP A 153 -1.45 -16.42 -0.70
N VAL A 154 -1.69 -17.69 -1.06
CA VAL A 154 -0.71 -18.76 -0.86
C VAL A 154 -0.08 -19.18 -2.18
N ALA A 155 1.26 -19.15 -2.21
CA ALA A 155 2.06 -19.70 -3.29
C ALA A 155 2.89 -20.89 -2.78
N VAL A 156 3.15 -21.83 -3.66
CA VAL A 156 4.02 -22.99 -3.41
C VAL A 156 5.12 -23.01 -4.47
N VAL A 157 6.36 -23.23 -4.06
CA VAL A 157 7.51 -23.37 -4.97
C VAL A 157 8.22 -24.69 -4.71
N THR A 158 8.52 -25.43 -5.79
CA THR A 158 9.27 -26.69 -5.70
C THR A 158 10.77 -26.49 -5.92
N GLN A 159 11.57 -27.48 -5.53
CA GLN A 159 12.99 -27.54 -5.84
C GLN A 159 13.28 -27.40 -7.35
N MET A 160 14.45 -26.85 -7.68
CA MET A 160 14.92 -26.66 -9.06
C MET A 160 15.00 -28.00 -9.82
N GLY A 161 14.51 -27.99 -11.07
CA GLY A 161 14.59 -29.12 -11.98
C GLY A 161 13.57 -30.22 -11.73
N ASN A 162 12.80 -30.15 -10.64
CA ASN A 162 11.79 -31.16 -10.33
C ASN A 162 10.64 -31.13 -11.36
N HIS A 163 10.63 -32.11 -12.28
CA HIS A 163 9.72 -32.19 -13.43
C HIS A 163 9.70 -30.93 -14.32
N GLN A 164 10.74 -30.09 -14.24
CA GLN A 164 10.83 -28.80 -14.95
C GLN A 164 12.26 -28.57 -15.47
N PRO A 165 12.68 -29.25 -16.54
CA PRO A 165 14.00 -28.99 -17.14
C PRO A 165 14.05 -27.60 -17.81
N ASP A 166 12.96 -27.19 -18.45
CA ASP A 166 12.91 -26.03 -19.33
C ASP A 166 11.91 -24.98 -18.85
N GLY A 167 12.33 -23.70 -18.79
CA GLY A 167 11.43 -22.57 -18.57
C GLY A 167 10.77 -22.50 -17.19
N TYR A 168 10.51 -21.27 -16.73
CA TYR A 168 9.76 -21.06 -15.50
C TYR A 168 8.26 -21.10 -15.80
N THR A 169 7.51 -21.88 -15.04
CA THR A 169 6.06 -22.02 -15.18
C THR A 169 5.34 -21.76 -13.85
N VAL A 170 4.08 -21.34 -13.96
CA VAL A 170 3.16 -21.21 -12.82
C VAL A 170 1.88 -21.97 -13.18
N GLU A 171 1.53 -22.95 -12.36
CA GLU A 171 0.29 -23.71 -12.47
C GLU A 171 -0.66 -23.27 -11.37
N VAL A 172 -1.94 -23.09 -11.66
CA VAL A 172 -2.96 -22.86 -10.63
C VAL A 172 -3.73 -24.15 -10.44
N PHE A 173 -3.77 -24.66 -9.21
CA PHE A 173 -4.46 -25.90 -8.85
C PHE A 173 -5.26 -25.66 -7.57
N ASP A 174 -6.59 -25.85 -7.65
CA ASP A 174 -7.59 -25.49 -6.64
C ASP A 174 -7.37 -24.11 -6.00
N GLY A 175 -7.12 -23.10 -6.85
CA GLY A 175 -6.91 -21.71 -6.43
C GLY A 175 -5.53 -21.38 -5.86
N VAL A 176 -4.65 -22.38 -5.68
CA VAL A 176 -3.28 -22.19 -5.17
C VAL A 176 -2.30 -22.11 -6.34
N SER A 177 -1.35 -21.17 -6.27
CA SER A 177 -0.33 -20.98 -7.31
C SER A 177 0.93 -21.83 -7.03
N TYR A 178 1.34 -22.62 -8.03
CA TYR A 178 2.48 -23.53 -7.98
C TYR A 178 3.57 -23.08 -8.94
N HIS A 179 4.69 -22.63 -8.38
CA HIS A 179 5.85 -22.12 -9.09
C HIS A 179 6.86 -23.24 -9.35
N ARG A 180 7.12 -23.53 -10.63
CA ARG A 180 8.11 -24.54 -11.04
C ARG A 180 9.41 -23.87 -11.48
N LEU A 181 10.51 -24.29 -10.86
CA LEU A 181 11.82 -23.72 -11.10
C LEU A 181 12.59 -24.54 -12.15
N PRO A 182 12.98 -23.94 -13.29
CA PRO A 182 13.72 -24.65 -14.32
C PRO A 182 15.16 -24.92 -13.90
N GLY A 183 15.73 -26.00 -14.38
CA GLY A 183 17.17 -26.29 -14.23
C GLY A 183 17.47 -27.78 -14.15
N ALA A 184 18.75 -28.09 -13.88
CA ALA A 184 19.18 -29.46 -13.65
C ALA A 184 18.54 -30.05 -12.39
N GLU A 185 18.20 -31.34 -12.41
CA GLU A 185 17.86 -32.06 -11.19
C GLU A 185 19.09 -32.15 -10.28
N ARG A 186 18.87 -32.34 -8.98
CA ARG A 186 19.94 -32.44 -7.97
C ARG A 186 21.00 -33.51 -8.29
N LYS A 187 20.63 -34.56 -9.01
CA LYS A 187 21.54 -35.66 -9.37
C LYS A 187 22.45 -35.32 -10.57
N ASP A 188 22.09 -34.31 -11.36
CA ASP A 188 22.74 -33.96 -12.63
C ASP A 188 23.77 -32.82 -12.48
N LEU A 189 23.94 -32.28 -11.26
CA LEU A 189 24.87 -31.20 -10.96
C LEU A 189 25.53 -31.45 -9.59
N ALA A 190 26.77 -30.95 -9.41
CA ALA A 190 27.42 -30.96 -8.11
C ALA A 190 26.54 -30.26 -7.05
N PHE A 191 26.43 -30.86 -5.86
CA PHE A 191 25.38 -30.50 -4.90
C PHE A 191 25.48 -29.04 -4.40
N ASP A 192 26.70 -28.55 -4.20
CA ASP A 192 27.00 -27.15 -3.86
C ASP A 192 26.52 -26.17 -4.95
N LYS A 193 26.84 -26.46 -6.22
CA LYS A 193 26.43 -25.65 -7.38
C LYS A 193 24.91 -25.70 -7.58
N TRP A 194 24.31 -26.86 -7.37
CA TRP A 194 22.86 -27.02 -7.44
C TRP A 194 22.15 -26.20 -6.35
N LEU A 195 22.65 -26.24 -5.11
CA LEU A 195 22.08 -25.49 -4.00
C LEU A 195 22.20 -23.97 -4.22
N ALA A 196 23.34 -23.50 -4.72
CA ALA A 196 23.54 -22.10 -5.10
C ALA A 196 22.56 -21.68 -6.20
N ALA A 197 22.42 -22.47 -7.27
CA ALA A 197 21.51 -22.19 -8.37
C ALA A 197 20.03 -22.21 -7.93
N PHE A 198 19.64 -23.17 -7.08
CA PHE A 198 18.30 -23.25 -6.53
C PHE A 198 17.97 -22.01 -5.67
N SER A 199 18.89 -21.59 -4.79
CA SER A 199 18.70 -20.42 -3.92
C SER A 199 18.54 -19.12 -4.72
N GLN A 200 19.32 -18.96 -5.79
CA GLN A 200 19.19 -17.80 -6.70
C GLN A 200 17.85 -17.79 -7.46
N ARG A 201 17.34 -18.95 -7.86
CA ARG A 201 16.03 -19.07 -8.51
C ARG A 201 14.87 -18.87 -7.52
N LEU A 202 15.02 -19.36 -6.29
CA LEU A 202 14.08 -19.10 -5.20
C LEU A 202 14.00 -17.60 -4.91
N ALA A 203 15.14 -16.90 -4.88
CA ALA A 203 15.19 -15.44 -4.74
C ALA A 203 14.45 -14.71 -5.88
N ALA A 204 14.50 -15.24 -7.11
CA ALA A 204 13.72 -14.70 -8.22
C ALA A 204 12.20 -14.87 -8.01
N VAL A 205 11.77 -16.01 -7.45
CA VAL A 205 10.36 -16.22 -7.06
C VAL A 205 9.95 -15.30 -5.93
N VAL A 206 10.77 -15.14 -4.90
CA VAL A 206 10.50 -14.22 -3.77
C VAL A 206 10.35 -12.78 -4.25
N ARG A 207 11.17 -12.31 -5.19
CA ARG A 207 11.01 -10.98 -5.80
C ARG A 207 9.72 -10.84 -6.61
N LYS A 208 9.23 -11.93 -7.22
CA LYS A 208 8.01 -11.93 -8.02
C LYS A 208 6.74 -12.03 -7.17
N VAL A 209 6.72 -12.97 -6.22
CA VAL A 209 5.59 -13.26 -5.33
C VAL A 209 5.47 -12.21 -4.23
N ARG A 210 6.62 -11.72 -3.73
CA ARG A 210 6.75 -10.76 -2.64
C ARG A 210 6.11 -11.24 -1.31
N PRO A 211 6.42 -12.46 -0.81
CA PRO A 211 5.84 -12.96 0.42
C PRO A 211 6.17 -12.10 1.65
N SER A 212 5.22 -12.04 2.57
CA SER A 212 5.38 -11.52 3.94
C SER A 212 5.98 -12.57 4.89
N VAL A 213 5.88 -13.85 4.54
CA VAL A 213 6.49 -14.97 5.28
C VAL A 213 6.82 -16.12 4.33
N VAL A 214 7.94 -16.79 4.59
CA VAL A 214 8.35 -18.01 3.88
C VAL A 214 8.27 -19.21 4.82
N VAL A 215 7.57 -20.25 4.40
CA VAL A 215 7.49 -21.54 5.10
C VAL A 215 8.28 -22.57 4.31
N ALA A 216 9.40 -23.07 4.84
CA ALA A 216 10.12 -24.18 4.20
C ALA A 216 9.79 -25.50 4.90
N SER A 217 9.43 -26.51 4.12
CA SER A 217 9.21 -27.86 4.65
C SER A 217 10.47 -28.69 4.58
N SER A 218 10.70 -29.56 5.56
CA SER A 218 11.82 -30.50 5.54
C SER A 218 11.89 -31.30 4.21
N ASP A 219 13.07 -31.62 3.68
CA ASP A 219 14.39 -31.64 4.34
C ASP A 219 15.18 -30.31 4.37
N PHE A 220 16.32 -30.33 5.07
CA PHE A 220 17.24 -29.21 5.29
C PHE A 220 17.64 -28.46 4.02
N VAL A 221 17.53 -29.08 2.83
CA VAL A 221 17.88 -28.42 1.56
C VAL A 221 16.92 -27.28 1.25
N ASN A 222 15.62 -27.47 1.51
CA ASN A 222 14.64 -26.39 1.41
C ASN A 222 14.92 -25.31 2.45
N GLY A 223 15.26 -25.74 3.66
CA GLY A 223 15.59 -24.88 4.79
C GLY A 223 16.75 -23.94 4.51
N ILE A 224 17.91 -24.46 4.11
CA ILE A 224 19.11 -23.67 3.83
C ILE A 224 18.87 -22.68 2.68
N ALA A 225 18.16 -23.09 1.62
CA ALA A 225 17.84 -22.21 0.51
C ALA A 225 16.86 -21.09 0.95
N ALA A 226 15.85 -21.43 1.75
CA ALA A 226 14.90 -20.46 2.28
C ALA A 226 15.56 -19.48 3.26
N GLU A 227 16.38 -19.97 4.19
CA GLU A 227 17.16 -19.15 5.13
C GLU A 227 17.96 -18.08 4.38
N ALA A 228 18.75 -18.47 3.39
CA ALA A 228 19.58 -17.54 2.62
C ALA A 228 18.76 -16.44 1.93
N VAL A 229 17.60 -16.80 1.36
CA VAL A 229 16.70 -15.84 0.72
C VAL A 229 16.03 -14.93 1.75
N CYS A 230 15.54 -15.48 2.85
CA CYS A 230 14.84 -14.75 3.91
C CYS A 230 15.76 -13.72 4.57
N ARG A 231 17.00 -14.10 4.90
CA ARG A 231 17.99 -13.18 5.48
C ARG A 231 18.42 -12.07 4.52
N THR A 232 18.37 -12.31 3.21
CA THR A 232 18.72 -11.30 2.20
C THR A 232 17.62 -10.24 2.03
N TYR A 233 16.36 -10.63 2.21
CA TYR A 233 15.20 -9.75 1.98
C TYR A 233 14.47 -9.33 3.26
N ASP A 234 15.01 -9.68 4.42
CA ASP A 234 14.43 -9.43 5.75
C ASP A 234 12.98 -9.96 5.88
N ILE A 235 12.80 -11.23 5.49
CA ILE A 235 11.50 -11.92 5.53
C ILE A 235 11.50 -12.92 6.68
N PRO A 236 10.45 -12.98 7.52
CA PRO A 236 10.28 -14.03 8.50
C PRO A 236 10.31 -15.44 7.89
N PHE A 237 11.09 -16.32 8.51
CA PHE A 237 11.31 -17.69 8.07
C PHE A 237 10.72 -18.71 9.05
N VAL A 238 9.78 -19.53 8.57
CA VAL A 238 9.18 -20.64 9.33
C VAL A 238 9.68 -21.98 8.80
N TYR A 239 10.11 -22.88 9.69
CA TYR A 239 10.50 -24.24 9.32
C TYR A 239 9.44 -25.27 9.73
N ASP A 240 8.80 -25.91 8.74
CA ASP A 240 7.79 -26.96 8.90
C ASP A 240 8.46 -28.35 8.94
N VAL A 241 8.72 -28.81 10.16
CA VAL A 241 9.36 -30.10 10.45
C VAL A 241 8.36 -31.23 10.33
N ARG A 242 8.34 -31.86 9.15
CA ARG A 242 7.37 -32.90 8.78
C ARG A 242 7.82 -34.32 9.10
N GLY A 243 9.10 -34.52 9.37
CA GLY A 243 9.67 -35.82 9.65
C GLY A 243 11.18 -35.73 9.86
N LEU A 244 11.73 -36.78 10.45
CA LEU A 244 13.17 -36.92 10.71
C LEU A 244 13.77 -37.71 9.56
N TRP A 245 14.24 -37.00 8.54
CA TRP A 245 14.66 -37.57 7.26
C TRP A 245 15.90 -38.44 7.40
N GLU A 246 16.79 -38.08 8.32
CA GLU A 246 17.96 -38.84 8.73
C GLU A 246 17.56 -40.20 9.32
N ASP A 247 16.63 -40.25 10.26
CA ASP A 247 16.18 -41.50 10.89
C ASP A 247 15.45 -42.39 9.89
N SER A 248 14.60 -41.78 9.06
CA SER A 248 13.92 -42.46 7.95
C SER A 248 14.92 -43.06 6.96
N TRP A 249 16.01 -42.33 6.67
CA TRP A 249 17.09 -42.81 5.80
C TRP A 249 17.84 -43.96 6.45
N LEU A 250 18.26 -43.85 7.72
CA LEU A 250 19.00 -44.89 8.42
C LEU A 250 18.19 -46.19 8.55
N HIS A 251 16.88 -46.07 8.82
CA HIS A 251 15.98 -47.23 8.85
C HIS A 251 15.94 -47.95 7.49
N ARG A 252 15.85 -47.22 6.37
CA ARG A 252 15.90 -47.81 5.02
C ARG A 252 17.25 -48.49 4.75
N GLN A 253 18.36 -47.86 5.13
CA GLN A 253 19.70 -48.44 4.99
C GLN A 253 19.82 -49.75 5.77
N ARG A 254 19.32 -49.78 7.03
CA ARG A 254 19.32 -51.00 7.84
C ARG A 254 18.55 -52.14 7.18
N ALA A 255 17.36 -51.85 6.64
CA ALA A 255 16.54 -52.83 5.94
C ALA A 255 17.19 -53.33 4.64
N GLU A 256 17.77 -52.42 3.84
CA GLU A 256 18.41 -52.76 2.55
C GLU A 256 19.67 -53.63 2.73
N TYR A 257 20.50 -53.32 3.72
CA TYR A 257 21.79 -53.99 3.94
C TYR A 257 21.80 -55.01 5.09
N GLY A 258 20.64 -55.28 5.70
CA GLY A 258 20.50 -56.24 6.80
C GLY A 258 21.26 -55.85 8.08
N TRP A 259 21.46 -54.56 8.31
CA TRP A 259 22.18 -54.07 9.50
C TRP A 259 21.30 -54.17 10.75
N THR A 260 21.80 -54.81 11.81
CA THR A 260 21.13 -54.74 13.13
C THR A 260 21.38 -53.40 13.82
N GLU A 261 20.57 -53.07 14.82
CA GLU A 261 20.75 -51.83 15.62
C GLU A 261 22.12 -51.75 16.29
N GLU A 262 22.69 -52.89 16.66
CA GLU A 262 23.96 -53.01 17.38
C GLU A 262 25.18 -53.10 16.44
N GLN A 263 25.03 -53.60 15.21
CA GLN A 263 26.16 -53.92 14.32
C GLN A 263 26.91 -52.71 13.76
N VAL A 264 26.19 -51.70 13.28
CA VAL A 264 26.80 -50.55 12.57
C VAL A 264 27.48 -49.57 13.54
N PRO A 265 26.83 -49.11 14.64
CA PRO A 265 27.46 -48.17 15.56
C PRO A 265 28.65 -48.78 16.32
N ALA A 266 28.57 -50.06 16.70
CA ALA A 266 29.60 -50.69 17.55
C ALA A 266 30.85 -51.13 16.79
N ARG A 267 30.75 -51.47 15.49
CA ARG A 267 31.88 -51.98 14.70
C ARG A 267 32.48 -50.96 13.75
N TRP A 268 31.69 -50.03 13.21
CA TRP A 268 32.11 -49.12 12.12
C TRP A 268 31.77 -47.64 12.34
N GLY A 269 31.02 -47.32 13.39
CA GLY A 269 30.47 -45.98 13.64
C GLY A 269 29.17 -45.72 12.87
N LEU A 270 28.42 -44.69 13.28
CA LEU A 270 27.24 -44.23 12.53
C LEU A 270 27.67 -43.63 11.17
N PRO A 271 26.91 -43.86 10.08
CA PRO A 271 27.21 -43.26 8.79
C PRO A 271 27.27 -41.72 8.88
N GLU A 272 28.32 -41.11 8.33
CA GLU A 272 28.47 -39.64 8.39
C GLU A 272 27.32 -38.92 7.70
N ALA A 273 26.74 -39.51 6.65
CA ALA A 273 25.56 -38.96 5.99
C ALA A 273 24.36 -38.82 6.94
N TRP A 274 24.18 -39.70 7.94
CA TRP A 274 23.12 -39.57 8.94
C TRP A 274 23.43 -38.42 9.90
N THR A 275 24.63 -38.43 10.49
CA THR A 275 25.06 -37.43 11.49
C THR A 275 25.04 -36.03 10.92
N MET A 276 25.63 -35.83 9.73
CA MET A 276 25.71 -34.51 9.10
C MET A 276 24.35 -33.99 8.64
N ARG A 277 23.45 -34.86 8.15
CA ARG A 277 22.07 -34.46 7.81
C ARG A 277 21.31 -34.01 9.06
N ARG A 278 21.42 -34.75 10.15
CA ARG A 278 20.84 -34.34 11.45
C ARG A 278 21.36 -32.98 11.90
N GLU A 279 22.67 -32.75 11.78
CA GLU A 279 23.27 -31.45 12.10
C GLU A 279 22.75 -30.33 11.19
N ARG A 280 22.55 -30.58 9.88
CA ARG A 280 21.97 -29.59 8.97
C ARG A 280 20.50 -29.30 9.27
N GLU A 281 19.71 -30.32 9.61
CA GLU A 281 18.33 -30.13 10.05
C GLU A 281 18.27 -29.25 11.32
N LEU A 282 19.10 -29.55 12.31
CA LEU A 282 19.18 -28.73 13.53
C LEU A 282 19.72 -27.33 13.28
N GLN A 283 20.64 -27.15 12.34
CA GLN A 283 21.08 -25.82 11.91
C GLN A 283 19.92 -25.00 11.35
N VAL A 284 19.08 -25.58 10.48
CA VAL A 284 17.93 -24.88 9.91
C VAL A 284 16.91 -24.55 11.00
N VAL A 285 16.65 -25.49 11.92
CA VAL A 285 15.79 -25.25 13.09
C VAL A 285 16.29 -24.05 13.89
N ASP A 286 17.58 -24.02 14.23
CA ASP A 286 18.19 -22.92 14.97
C ASP A 286 18.11 -21.59 14.21
N ALA A 287 18.28 -21.62 12.88
CA ALA A 287 18.22 -20.45 12.02
C ALA A 287 16.80 -19.96 11.69
N SER A 288 15.75 -20.72 12.00
CA SER A 288 14.36 -20.35 11.69
C SER A 288 13.74 -19.42 12.74
N ASP A 289 12.92 -18.45 12.33
CA ASP A 289 12.30 -17.52 13.28
C ASP A 289 11.16 -18.20 14.07
N ALA A 290 10.47 -19.17 13.45
CA ALA A 290 9.53 -20.08 14.13
C ALA A 290 9.58 -21.50 13.53
N ILE A 291 9.15 -22.47 14.33
CA ILE A 291 9.20 -23.90 14.01
C ILE A 291 7.81 -24.49 14.14
N VAL A 292 7.38 -25.20 13.11
CA VAL A 292 6.14 -25.97 13.13
C VAL A 292 6.46 -27.46 13.12
N ALA A 293 5.99 -28.20 14.11
CA ALA A 293 6.10 -29.65 14.15
C ALA A 293 4.83 -30.32 13.61
N GLY A 294 4.98 -31.20 12.62
CA GLY A 294 3.86 -31.91 12.00
C GLY A 294 3.23 -33.01 12.87
N SER A 295 3.80 -33.33 14.04
CA SER A 295 3.24 -34.29 15.00
C SER A 295 3.72 -34.03 16.42
N GLU A 296 2.95 -34.49 17.41
CA GLU A 296 3.33 -34.48 18.84
C GLU A 296 4.68 -35.16 19.11
N MET A 297 4.96 -36.27 18.42
CA MET A 297 6.22 -37.00 18.55
C MET A 297 7.42 -36.16 18.08
N ILE A 298 7.28 -35.46 16.95
CA ILE A 298 8.32 -34.56 16.42
C ILE A 298 8.51 -33.39 17.39
N GLY A 299 7.42 -32.79 17.87
CA GLY A 299 7.48 -31.68 18.83
C GLY A 299 8.25 -32.05 20.08
N ARG A 300 7.93 -33.19 20.72
CA ARG A 300 8.66 -33.69 21.89
C ARG A 300 10.15 -33.91 21.61
N LYS A 301 10.48 -34.51 20.46
CA LYS A 301 11.89 -34.75 20.12
C LYS A 301 12.66 -33.44 19.92
N LEU A 302 12.05 -32.42 19.31
CA LEU A 302 12.69 -31.11 19.17
C LEU A 302 12.94 -30.46 20.53
N LEU A 303 11.98 -30.55 21.46
CA LEU A 303 12.17 -30.09 22.84
C LEU A 303 13.30 -30.85 23.56
N ASP A 304 13.36 -32.18 23.41
CA ASP A 304 14.45 -33.00 23.98
C ASP A 304 15.82 -32.63 23.40
N LEU A 305 15.84 -32.05 22.20
CA LEU A 305 17.05 -31.54 21.54
C LEU A 305 17.37 -30.08 21.88
N GLY A 306 16.60 -29.46 22.79
CA GLY A 306 16.85 -28.11 23.30
C GLY A 306 16.25 -26.98 22.46
N VAL A 307 15.32 -27.27 21.55
CA VAL A 307 14.57 -26.23 20.84
C VAL A 307 13.69 -25.46 21.82
N ASP A 308 13.70 -24.14 21.69
CA ASP A 308 12.87 -23.25 22.50
C ASP A 308 11.38 -23.53 22.29
N ALA A 309 10.65 -23.73 23.39
CA ALA A 309 9.22 -23.97 23.37
C ALA A 309 8.42 -22.76 22.85
N GLU A 310 8.92 -21.54 23.04
CA GLU A 310 8.25 -20.33 22.54
C GLU A 310 8.30 -20.21 21.01
N ARG A 311 9.30 -20.84 20.38
CA ARG A 311 9.45 -20.88 18.91
C ARG A 311 8.76 -22.09 18.27
N LEU A 312 8.27 -23.04 19.06
CA LEU A 312 7.76 -24.32 18.58
C LEU A 312 6.22 -24.39 18.68
N THR A 313 5.56 -24.53 17.53
CA THR A 313 4.12 -24.79 17.45
C THR A 313 3.86 -26.18 16.88
N ILE A 314 3.00 -26.97 17.53
CA ILE A 314 2.62 -28.30 17.03
C ILE A 314 1.32 -28.18 16.23
N ILE A 315 1.34 -28.61 14.97
CA ILE A 315 0.19 -28.54 14.04
C ILE A 315 0.02 -29.92 13.39
N THR A 316 -0.91 -30.72 13.91
CA THR A 316 -1.08 -32.12 13.51
C THR A 316 -2.10 -32.27 12.38
N HIS A 317 -3.14 -31.44 12.35
CA HIS A 317 -4.24 -31.56 11.39
C HIS A 317 -4.29 -30.33 10.48
N PRO A 318 -3.79 -30.44 9.23
CA PRO A 318 -3.74 -29.29 8.32
C PRO A 318 -5.15 -28.79 7.95
N GLU A 319 -6.17 -29.64 8.08
CA GLU A 319 -7.58 -29.31 7.82
C GLU A 319 -8.18 -28.37 8.88
N ASP A 320 -7.73 -28.48 10.14
CA ASP A 320 -8.36 -27.83 11.30
C ASP A 320 -7.47 -26.77 11.97
N ASP A 321 -6.15 -26.83 11.80
CA ASP A 321 -5.19 -26.00 12.53
C ASP A 321 -4.70 -24.75 11.78
N ALA A 322 -5.41 -24.29 10.76
CA ALA A 322 -5.04 -23.04 10.07
C ALA A 322 -4.98 -21.82 11.01
N LEU A 323 -5.77 -21.82 12.09
CA LEU A 323 -5.68 -20.79 13.14
C LEU A 323 -4.28 -20.73 13.77
N ARG A 324 -3.67 -21.89 14.07
CA ARG A 324 -2.30 -21.96 14.62
C ARG A 324 -1.25 -21.43 13.65
N TRP A 325 -1.44 -21.64 12.35
CA TRP A 325 -0.58 -21.01 11.34
C TRP A 325 -0.71 -19.49 11.34
N LEU A 326 -1.93 -18.95 11.46
CA LEU A 326 -2.15 -17.51 11.58
C LEU A 326 -1.49 -16.93 12.83
N GLU A 327 -1.61 -17.61 13.97
CA GLU A 327 -0.94 -17.23 15.23
C GLU A 327 0.58 -17.16 15.05
N VAL A 328 1.19 -18.14 14.38
CA VAL A 328 2.63 -18.12 14.06
C VAL A 328 2.99 -16.94 13.17
N PHE A 329 2.23 -16.68 12.11
CA PHE A 329 2.53 -15.58 11.19
C PHE A 329 2.31 -14.20 11.83
N GLU A 330 1.30 -14.07 12.69
CA GLU A 330 1.03 -12.86 13.46
C GLU A 330 2.14 -12.57 14.47
N ALA A 331 2.62 -13.59 15.20
CA ALA A 331 3.74 -13.46 16.15
C ALA A 331 5.03 -13.01 15.47
N LEU A 332 5.20 -13.34 14.17
CA LEU A 332 6.33 -12.92 13.34
C LEU A 332 6.14 -11.54 12.69
N GLY A 333 4.99 -10.88 12.89
CA GLY A 333 4.66 -9.62 12.22
C GLY A 333 4.41 -9.75 10.72
N ALA A 334 4.22 -10.97 10.21
CA ALA A 334 3.92 -11.21 8.80
C ALA A 334 2.44 -10.98 8.46
N LEU A 335 1.56 -11.04 9.46
CA LEU A 335 0.15 -10.67 9.36
C LEU A 335 -0.16 -9.49 10.25
N GLU A 336 -1.25 -8.79 9.91
CA GLU A 336 -1.79 -7.74 10.75
C GLU A 336 -2.31 -8.31 12.08
N ALA A 337 -2.08 -7.59 13.17
CA ALA A 337 -2.49 -8.02 14.50
C ALA A 337 -4.02 -8.25 14.60
N GLY A 338 -4.41 -9.35 15.23
CA GLY A 338 -5.78 -9.83 15.36
C GLY A 338 -6.28 -10.66 14.16
N ALA A 339 -5.42 -10.99 13.17
CA ALA A 339 -5.81 -11.83 12.04
C ALA A 339 -6.29 -13.22 12.48
N ALA A 340 -5.61 -13.84 13.46
CA ALA A 340 -6.04 -15.11 14.03
C ALA A 340 -7.41 -15.00 14.72
N GLU A 341 -7.63 -13.93 15.49
CA GLU A 341 -8.88 -13.70 16.22
C GLU A 341 -10.07 -13.47 15.28
N ILE A 342 -9.88 -12.67 14.21
CA ILE A 342 -10.88 -12.47 13.15
C ILE A 342 -11.20 -13.79 12.44
N ALA A 343 -10.18 -14.58 12.13
CA ALA A 343 -10.33 -15.90 11.54
C ALA A 343 -11.12 -16.86 12.45
N GLN A 344 -10.85 -16.83 13.75
CA GLN A 344 -11.57 -17.64 14.75
C GLN A 344 -13.03 -17.22 14.85
N ALA A 345 -13.31 -15.92 14.94
CA ALA A 345 -14.66 -15.36 15.02
C ALA A 345 -15.53 -15.77 13.82
N ALA A 346 -14.93 -15.93 12.64
CA ALA A 346 -15.64 -16.33 11.43
C ALA A 346 -15.80 -17.86 11.24
N ARG A 347 -15.02 -18.68 11.96
CA ARG A 347 -15.07 -20.15 11.85
C ARG A 347 -16.16 -20.79 12.71
N GLN A 348 -16.52 -20.16 13.81
CA GLN A 348 -17.61 -20.64 14.64
C GLN A 348 -18.92 -20.12 14.02
N PRO A 349 -19.95 -20.95 13.75
CA PRO A 349 -21.28 -20.39 13.60
C PRO A 349 -21.50 -19.55 14.86
N VAL A 350 -21.68 -18.25 14.69
CA VAL A 350 -21.97 -17.36 15.82
C VAL A 350 -23.12 -18.03 16.56
N ASP A 351 -22.89 -18.45 17.80
CA ASP A 351 -23.95 -19.07 18.58
C ASP A 351 -25.06 -18.01 18.67
N PHE A 352 -26.13 -18.28 17.92
CA PHE A 352 -27.12 -17.28 17.57
C PHE A 352 -27.80 -16.76 18.83
N ALA A 353 -28.05 -17.64 19.79
CA ALA A 353 -28.73 -17.29 21.03
C ALA A 353 -27.89 -16.34 21.92
N PRO A 354 -26.62 -16.65 22.24
CA PRO A 354 -25.71 -15.71 22.91
C PRO A 354 -25.53 -14.38 22.20
N ALA A 355 -25.27 -14.38 20.88
CA ALA A 355 -25.07 -13.14 20.13
C ALA A 355 -26.32 -12.25 20.12
N ARG A 356 -27.50 -12.87 19.98
CA ARG A 356 -28.78 -12.17 20.05
C ARG A 356 -29.00 -11.53 21.42
N GLU A 357 -28.69 -12.22 22.50
CA GLU A 357 -28.86 -11.68 23.84
C GLU A 357 -27.87 -10.55 24.14
N LEU A 358 -26.59 -10.72 23.78
CA LEU A 358 -25.56 -9.70 23.93
C LEU A 358 -25.92 -8.40 23.19
N VAL A 359 -26.38 -8.51 21.94
CA VAL A 359 -26.79 -7.33 21.15
C VAL A 359 -28.07 -6.72 21.70
N ARG A 360 -29.02 -7.53 22.20
CA ARG A 360 -30.25 -7.04 22.83
C ARG A 360 -29.97 -6.19 24.08
N GLU A 361 -29.01 -6.61 24.91
CA GLU A 361 -28.61 -5.88 26.11
C GLU A 361 -27.68 -4.69 25.84
N SER A 362 -27.13 -4.60 24.61
CA SER A 362 -26.25 -3.52 24.21
C SER A 362 -26.95 -2.16 24.14
N ARG A 363 -26.16 -1.08 24.26
CA ARG A 363 -26.68 0.28 24.10
C ARG A 363 -27.19 0.48 22.67
N ARG A 364 -28.49 0.79 22.52
CA ARG A 364 -29.07 1.26 21.25
C ARG A 364 -28.43 2.60 20.83
N LEU A 365 -27.84 2.64 19.64
CA LEU A 365 -27.21 3.85 19.08
C LEU A 365 -28.06 4.38 17.90
N PRO A 366 -28.12 5.71 17.69
CA PRO A 366 -28.79 6.28 16.51
C PRO A 366 -28.04 5.90 15.22
N LEU A 367 -28.69 6.05 14.06
CA LEU A 367 -28.02 5.93 12.75
C LEU A 367 -26.86 6.95 12.62
N GLU A 368 -25.71 6.52 12.09
CA GLU A 368 -24.53 7.37 11.93
C GLU A 368 -24.73 8.45 10.87
N ARG A 369 -24.36 9.70 11.17
CA ARG A 369 -24.52 10.85 10.29
C ARG A 369 -23.72 10.71 9.00
N PHE A 370 -22.49 10.22 9.07
CA PHE A 370 -21.67 10.04 7.87
C PHE A 370 -22.22 8.94 6.94
N ALA A 371 -22.99 8.00 7.49
CA ALA A 371 -23.63 6.91 6.74
C ALA A 371 -24.94 7.35 6.05
N GLU A 372 -25.42 8.57 6.29
CA GLU A 372 -26.58 9.16 5.61
C GLU A 372 -26.25 9.73 4.21
N ALA A 373 -24.99 9.73 3.80
CA ALA A 373 -24.59 10.17 2.46
C ALA A 373 -25.19 9.26 1.37
N GLY A 374 -25.57 9.83 0.22
CA GLY A 374 -26.03 9.09 -0.97
C GLY A 374 -27.53 8.76 -1.04
N GLY A 375 -28.30 9.03 0.01
CA GLY A 375 -29.76 8.80 0.01
C GLY A 375 -30.51 9.83 -0.85
N PHE A 376 -30.80 9.49 -2.11
CA PHE A 376 -31.63 10.31 -3.01
C PHE A 376 -33.08 9.80 -3.06
N GLY A 377 -34.04 10.73 -3.09
CA GLY A 377 -35.46 10.42 -3.16
C GLY A 377 -36.15 10.31 -1.80
N THR A 378 -37.45 10.04 -1.83
CA THR A 378 -38.29 9.81 -0.64
C THR A 378 -38.62 8.32 -0.53
N THR A 379 -39.05 7.87 0.67
CA THR A 379 -39.52 6.48 0.85
C THR A 379 -40.65 6.13 -0.11
N GLN A 380 -41.57 7.08 -0.37
CA GLN A 380 -42.68 6.90 -1.30
C GLN A 380 -42.21 6.79 -2.76
N SER A 381 -41.39 7.73 -3.23
CA SER A 381 -40.91 7.70 -4.63
C SER A 381 -40.10 6.44 -4.93
N ILE A 382 -39.26 5.98 -3.98
CA ILE A 382 -38.48 4.75 -4.18
C ILE A 382 -39.38 3.51 -4.23
N ARG A 383 -40.50 3.48 -3.47
CA ARG A 383 -41.47 2.38 -3.52
C ARG A 383 -42.25 2.36 -4.84
N ASP A 384 -42.68 3.53 -5.31
CA ASP A 384 -43.59 3.64 -6.45
C ASP A 384 -42.86 3.58 -7.80
N GLU A 385 -41.71 4.24 -7.89
CA GLU A 385 -41.00 4.49 -9.16
C GLU A 385 -39.64 3.77 -9.24
N GLY A 386 -39.13 3.25 -8.12
CA GLY A 386 -37.79 2.70 -8.00
C GLY A 386 -36.75 3.74 -7.56
N TRP A 387 -35.58 3.26 -7.14
CA TRP A 387 -34.49 4.13 -6.70
C TRP A 387 -33.69 4.66 -7.89
N GLN A 388 -33.48 5.98 -7.92
CA GLN A 388 -32.79 6.66 -9.02
C GLN A 388 -31.51 7.36 -8.56
N LEU A 389 -30.41 7.13 -9.28
CA LEU A 389 -29.12 7.77 -9.06
C LEU A 389 -28.84 8.80 -10.15
N GLY A 390 -28.93 10.09 -9.83
CA GLY A 390 -28.73 11.17 -10.80
C GLY A 390 -29.72 11.07 -11.96
N SER A 391 -29.21 11.11 -13.20
CA SER A 391 -30.00 10.97 -14.43
C SER A 391 -30.13 9.52 -14.93
N LEU A 392 -29.62 8.53 -14.20
CA LEU A 392 -29.69 7.13 -14.59
C LEU A 392 -31.13 6.59 -14.46
N ALA A 393 -31.40 5.45 -15.11
CA ALA A 393 -32.71 4.81 -15.04
C ALA A 393 -33.01 4.33 -13.59
N PRO A 394 -34.26 4.51 -13.11
CA PRO A 394 -34.67 3.98 -11.80
C PRO A 394 -34.55 2.45 -11.72
N VAL A 395 -34.15 1.96 -10.55
CA VAL A 395 -34.02 0.53 -10.25
C VAL A 395 -35.10 0.14 -9.26
N VAL A 396 -36.02 -0.73 -9.70
CA VAL A 396 -37.05 -1.31 -8.82
C VAL A 396 -36.42 -2.47 -8.06
N ILE A 397 -36.08 -2.23 -6.80
CA ILE A 397 -35.48 -3.24 -5.93
C ILE A 397 -36.64 -4.02 -5.29
N THR A 398 -36.75 -5.32 -5.54
CA THR A 398 -37.76 -6.22 -4.95
C THR A 398 -37.13 -7.09 -3.85
N SER A 399 -37.87 -8.04 -3.29
CA SER A 399 -37.32 -9.16 -2.51
C SER A 399 -38.17 -10.40 -2.88
N PRO A 400 -37.63 -11.39 -3.61
CA PRO A 400 -36.22 -11.52 -4.02
C PRO A 400 -35.80 -10.51 -5.11
N PHE A 401 -34.49 -10.24 -5.20
CA PHE A 401 -33.86 -9.38 -6.20
C PHE A 401 -32.57 -10.01 -6.76
N ASP A 402 -32.28 -9.78 -8.04
CA ASP A 402 -31.06 -10.31 -8.69
C ASP A 402 -29.84 -9.43 -8.39
N TRP A 403 -29.32 -9.57 -7.18
CA TRP A 403 -28.18 -8.78 -6.71
C TRP A 403 -26.90 -9.01 -7.50
N SER A 404 -26.76 -10.16 -8.16
CA SER A 404 -25.53 -10.53 -8.87
C SER A 404 -25.42 -9.88 -10.24
N ASN A 405 -26.55 -9.58 -10.89
CA ASN A 405 -26.58 -9.03 -12.24
C ASN A 405 -27.09 -7.59 -12.34
N ALA A 406 -27.66 -7.04 -11.26
CA ALA A 406 -28.18 -5.68 -11.26
C ALA A 406 -27.08 -4.62 -11.46
N CYS A 407 -27.37 -3.63 -12.31
CA CYS A 407 -26.55 -2.43 -12.54
C CYS A 407 -25.12 -2.67 -13.05
N LEU A 408 -24.77 -3.87 -13.51
CA LEU A 408 -23.40 -4.18 -13.99
C LEU A 408 -22.92 -3.29 -15.14
N GLU A 409 -23.84 -2.73 -15.92
CA GLU A 409 -23.54 -1.80 -17.02
C GLU A 409 -23.01 -0.44 -16.54
N ASN A 410 -23.26 -0.07 -15.28
CA ASN A 410 -22.81 1.20 -14.70
C ASN A 410 -22.18 1.00 -13.33
N ARG A 411 -20.85 1.13 -13.28
CA ARG A 411 -20.04 0.95 -12.06
C ARG A 411 -20.51 1.80 -10.87
N SER A 412 -20.90 3.06 -11.09
CA SER A 412 -21.33 3.96 -10.01
C SER A 412 -22.70 3.55 -9.45
N GLN A 413 -23.61 3.11 -10.31
CA GLN A 413 -24.92 2.60 -9.90
C GLN A 413 -24.79 1.26 -9.16
N ALA A 414 -23.95 0.34 -9.66
CA ALA A 414 -23.64 -0.93 -8.98
C ALA A 414 -22.99 -0.71 -7.61
N PHE A 415 -22.01 0.19 -7.53
CA PHE A 415 -21.41 0.61 -6.26
C PHE A 415 -22.48 1.11 -5.28
N SER A 416 -23.29 2.08 -5.69
CA SER A 416 -24.27 2.74 -4.81
C SER A 416 -25.39 1.77 -4.37
N LEU A 417 -25.77 0.83 -5.26
CA LEU A 417 -26.67 -0.28 -4.94
C LEU A 417 -26.08 -1.15 -3.83
N HIS A 418 -24.83 -1.60 -3.97
CA HIS A 418 -24.19 -2.44 -2.97
C HIS A 418 -23.74 -1.68 -1.71
N ALA A 419 -23.61 -0.35 -1.76
CA ALA A 419 -23.48 0.47 -0.56
C ALA A 419 -24.78 0.50 0.26
N TRP A 420 -25.92 0.19 -0.37
CA TRP A 420 -27.29 0.37 0.16
C TRP A 420 -27.75 1.83 0.26
N ASP A 421 -27.33 2.68 -0.67
CA ASP A 421 -27.73 4.11 -0.67
C ASP A 421 -29.25 4.29 -0.80
N PHE A 422 -29.91 3.39 -1.54
CA PHE A 422 -31.36 3.35 -1.69
C PHE A 422 -32.12 3.12 -0.36
N MET A 423 -31.46 2.54 0.66
CA MET A 423 -32.09 2.27 1.95
C MET A 423 -32.07 3.49 2.87
N VAL A 424 -31.19 4.46 2.64
CA VAL A 424 -30.96 5.58 3.58
C VAL A 424 -32.26 6.33 3.94
N PRO A 425 -33.16 6.69 3.00
CA PRO A 425 -34.42 7.35 3.36
C PRO A 425 -35.31 6.52 4.30
N PHE A 426 -35.30 5.18 4.16
CA PHE A 426 -36.08 4.26 5.00
C PHE A 426 -35.46 4.12 6.39
N LEU A 427 -34.12 4.01 6.47
CA LEU A 427 -33.41 3.98 7.75
C LEU A 427 -33.65 5.26 8.55
N LYS A 428 -33.66 6.43 7.89
CA LYS A 428 -33.96 7.72 8.53
C LYS A 428 -35.41 7.82 8.99
N ALA A 429 -36.37 7.34 8.19
CA ALA A 429 -37.77 7.28 8.59
C ALA A 429 -37.97 6.40 9.83
N TRP A 430 -37.26 5.28 9.92
CA TRP A 430 -37.25 4.44 11.12
C TRP A 430 -36.56 5.12 12.32
N ASP A 431 -35.35 5.64 12.16
CA ASP A 431 -34.57 6.26 13.24
C ASP A 431 -35.29 7.45 13.88
N ARG A 432 -35.89 8.31 13.03
CA ARG A 432 -36.59 9.52 13.46
C ARG A 432 -38.03 9.28 13.87
N ASP A 433 -38.80 8.59 13.04
CA ASP A 433 -40.27 8.54 13.15
C ASP A 433 -40.78 7.17 13.64
N ARG A 434 -39.90 6.18 13.82
CA ARG A 434 -40.25 4.80 14.16
C ARG A 434 -41.25 4.17 13.18
N ASP A 435 -41.11 4.49 11.90
CA ASP A 435 -41.89 3.90 10.82
C ASP A 435 -41.54 2.41 10.61
N LYS A 436 -42.39 1.53 11.14
CA LYS A 436 -42.21 0.07 11.07
C LYS A 436 -42.24 -0.48 9.64
N ASP A 437 -42.99 0.15 8.74
CA ASP A 437 -43.05 -0.30 7.34
C ASP A 437 -41.71 -0.03 6.65
N SER A 438 -41.04 1.08 7.00
CA SER A 438 -39.69 1.36 6.52
C SER A 438 -38.65 0.39 7.08
N LEU A 439 -38.71 0.05 8.38
CA LEU A 439 -37.82 -0.96 8.96
C LEU A 439 -37.99 -2.33 8.29
N ARG A 440 -39.24 -2.80 8.18
CA ARG A 440 -39.54 -4.10 7.57
C ARG A 440 -39.08 -4.16 6.12
N TRP A 441 -39.36 -3.11 5.35
CA TRP A 441 -38.90 -3.00 3.97
C TRP A 441 -37.38 -3.11 3.88
N SER A 442 -36.63 -2.43 4.74
CA SER A 442 -35.16 -2.51 4.75
C SER A 442 -34.65 -3.90 5.15
N LEU A 443 -35.25 -4.53 6.17
CA LEU A 443 -34.89 -5.89 6.60
C LEU A 443 -35.11 -6.92 5.51
N ASP A 444 -36.25 -6.87 4.79
CA ASP A 444 -36.58 -7.81 3.72
C ASP A 444 -35.51 -7.84 2.62
N ARG A 445 -34.93 -6.69 2.25
CA ARG A 445 -33.83 -6.65 1.26
C ARG A 445 -32.47 -6.96 1.85
N ALA A 446 -32.21 -6.58 3.10
CA ALA A 446 -30.94 -6.90 3.75
C ALA A 446 -30.79 -8.42 3.94
N VAL A 447 -31.88 -9.10 4.30
CA VAL A 447 -31.93 -10.56 4.41
C VAL A 447 -31.79 -11.23 3.04
N ASP A 448 -32.48 -10.73 2.00
CA ASP A 448 -32.36 -11.24 0.64
C ASP A 448 -30.93 -11.09 0.09
N TRP A 449 -30.31 -9.93 0.31
CA TRP A 449 -28.91 -9.68 0.00
C TRP A 449 -27.98 -10.64 0.75
N ALA A 450 -28.20 -10.83 2.06
CA ALA A 450 -27.37 -11.70 2.89
C ALA A 450 -27.44 -13.16 2.44
N LYS A 451 -28.64 -13.64 2.09
CA LYS A 451 -28.84 -14.99 1.53
C LYS A 451 -28.06 -15.19 0.22
N THR A 452 -27.85 -14.14 -0.56
CA THR A 452 -27.06 -14.21 -1.81
C THR A 452 -25.56 -14.26 -1.54
N PHE A 453 -25.04 -13.43 -0.63
CA PHE A 453 -23.58 -13.22 -0.50
C PHE A 453 -22.91 -13.82 0.74
N ASN A 454 -23.66 -14.44 1.66
CA ASN A 454 -23.04 -15.15 2.79
C ASN A 454 -22.20 -16.35 2.35
N ILE A 455 -22.59 -17.00 1.24
CA ILE A 455 -21.92 -18.21 0.70
C ILE A 455 -21.18 -17.91 -0.62
N GLY A 456 -21.60 -16.88 -1.36
CA GLY A 456 -20.95 -16.43 -2.60
C GLY A 456 -19.70 -15.59 -2.38
N ASP A 457 -18.82 -15.54 -3.38
CA ASP A 457 -17.66 -14.62 -3.39
C ASP A 457 -18.00 -13.23 -3.95
N GLY A 458 -19.13 -13.10 -4.65
CA GLY A 458 -19.54 -11.85 -5.28
C GLY A 458 -18.66 -11.43 -6.46
N SER A 459 -17.89 -12.37 -7.02
CA SER A 459 -16.98 -12.11 -8.14
C SER A 459 -17.69 -11.41 -9.30
N GLY A 460 -17.08 -10.34 -9.82
CA GLY A 460 -17.65 -9.54 -10.92
C GLY A 460 -18.66 -8.48 -10.50
N THR A 461 -19.01 -8.37 -9.21
CA THR A 461 -19.90 -7.33 -8.67
C THR A 461 -19.12 -6.25 -7.92
N MET A 462 -19.82 -5.22 -7.42
CA MET A 462 -19.25 -4.19 -6.53
C MET A 462 -19.50 -4.49 -5.04
N VAL A 463 -19.88 -5.73 -4.69
CA VAL A 463 -20.34 -6.08 -3.35
C VAL A 463 -19.25 -5.92 -2.27
N TRP A 464 -18.01 -6.30 -2.56
CA TRP A 464 -16.85 -6.17 -1.67
C TRP A 464 -15.90 -5.03 -2.07
N TYR A 465 -16.40 -4.09 -2.88
CA TYR A 465 -15.67 -2.87 -3.19
C TYR A 465 -15.44 -2.04 -1.91
N ASP A 466 -14.23 -1.49 -1.75
CA ASP A 466 -13.75 -0.80 -0.53
C ASP A 466 -14.76 0.21 0.06
N MET A 467 -15.23 1.15 -0.74
CA MET A 467 -16.18 2.16 -0.28
C MET A 467 -17.60 1.59 -0.09
N ALA A 468 -17.98 0.54 -0.85
CA ALA A 468 -19.29 -0.08 -0.70
C ALA A 468 -19.41 -0.81 0.64
N ILE A 469 -18.37 -1.58 1.02
CA ILE A 469 -18.34 -2.25 2.33
C ILE A 469 -18.26 -1.22 3.46
N GLY A 470 -17.46 -0.15 3.32
CA GLY A 470 -17.37 0.92 4.31
C GLY A 470 -18.71 1.60 4.62
N LEU A 471 -19.52 1.87 3.59
CA LEU A 471 -20.84 2.48 3.78
C LEU A 471 -21.92 1.47 4.21
N ARG A 472 -21.84 0.22 3.75
CA ARG A 472 -22.83 -0.82 4.06
C ARG A 472 -22.66 -1.39 5.48
N ALA A 473 -21.43 -1.58 5.95
CA ALA A 473 -21.16 -2.17 7.27
C ALA A 473 -21.92 -1.49 8.42
N PRO A 474 -21.88 -0.15 8.61
CA PRO A 474 -22.67 0.50 9.66
C PRO A 474 -24.18 0.32 9.48
N ARG A 475 -24.68 0.31 8.23
CA ARG A 475 -26.10 0.09 7.91
C ARG A 475 -26.55 -1.34 8.26
N LEU A 476 -25.70 -2.33 8.00
CA LEU A 476 -25.93 -3.72 8.39
C LEU A 476 -25.95 -3.87 9.92
N ALA A 477 -24.97 -3.30 10.62
CA ALA A 477 -24.92 -3.35 12.08
C ALA A 477 -26.14 -2.65 12.71
N TYR A 478 -26.59 -1.53 12.13
CA TYR A 478 -27.81 -0.84 12.55
C TYR A 478 -29.04 -1.74 12.38
N LEU A 479 -29.25 -2.32 11.20
CA LEU A 479 -30.38 -3.21 10.94
C LEU A 479 -30.38 -4.45 11.85
N LEU A 480 -29.22 -5.05 12.10
CA LEU A 480 -29.13 -6.20 13.01
C LEU A 480 -29.54 -5.82 14.44
N GLN A 481 -29.00 -4.72 14.97
CA GLN A 481 -29.33 -4.27 16.33
C GLN A 481 -30.84 -3.96 16.45
N GLU A 482 -31.39 -3.26 15.46
CA GLU A 482 -32.81 -2.91 15.46
C GLU A 482 -33.71 -4.14 15.31
N ALA A 483 -33.38 -5.10 14.44
CA ALA A 483 -34.12 -6.36 14.32
C ALA A 483 -34.15 -7.16 15.64
N ILE A 484 -33.01 -7.22 16.35
CA ILE A 484 -32.90 -7.92 17.63
C ILE A 484 -33.71 -7.23 18.73
N ILE A 485 -33.63 -5.89 18.82
CA ILE A 485 -34.35 -5.09 19.82
C ILE A 485 -35.86 -5.15 19.58
N GLU A 486 -36.30 -5.06 18.32
CA GLU A 486 -37.73 -5.10 17.97
C GLU A 486 -38.30 -6.54 17.98
N GLY A 487 -37.46 -7.55 18.24
CA GLY A 487 -37.90 -8.93 18.44
C GLY A 487 -38.23 -9.68 17.15
N GLU A 488 -37.59 -9.33 16.04
CA GLU A 488 -37.74 -10.01 14.75
C GLU A 488 -37.36 -11.51 14.84
N PRO A 489 -38.00 -12.39 14.04
CA PRO A 489 -37.80 -13.83 14.10
C PRO A 489 -36.43 -14.28 13.58
N ASP A 490 -36.05 -15.51 13.89
CA ASP A 490 -34.71 -16.05 13.63
C ASP A 490 -34.38 -16.12 12.13
N ASP A 491 -35.37 -16.34 11.27
CA ASP A 491 -35.21 -16.36 9.81
C ASP A 491 -34.89 -14.99 9.20
N VAL A 492 -35.06 -13.90 9.98
CA VAL A 492 -34.61 -12.54 9.67
C VAL A 492 -33.24 -12.27 10.30
N VAL A 493 -33.07 -12.61 11.58
CA VAL A 493 -31.87 -12.24 12.35
C VAL A 493 -30.64 -13.09 11.96
N GLU A 494 -30.80 -14.40 11.79
CA GLU A 494 -29.69 -15.32 11.53
C GLU A 494 -28.92 -14.99 10.23
N PRO A 495 -29.58 -14.69 9.08
CA PRO A 495 -28.87 -14.25 7.87
C PRO A 495 -28.04 -12.97 8.09
N LEU A 496 -28.53 -12.03 8.91
CA LEU A 496 -27.83 -10.79 9.22
C LEU A 496 -26.62 -11.02 10.14
N VAL A 497 -26.73 -11.93 11.12
CA VAL A 497 -25.58 -12.34 11.96
C VAL A 497 -24.48 -12.97 11.11
N ASN A 498 -24.85 -13.86 10.18
CA ASN A 498 -23.90 -14.46 9.24
C ASN A 498 -23.27 -13.41 8.31
N ALA A 499 -24.06 -12.42 7.88
CA ALA A 499 -23.53 -11.29 7.11
C ALA A 499 -22.53 -10.46 7.94
N VAL A 500 -22.78 -10.23 9.23
CA VAL A 500 -21.83 -9.54 10.13
C VAL A 500 -20.49 -10.29 10.20
N ALA A 501 -20.52 -11.60 10.42
CA ALA A 501 -19.30 -12.41 10.47
C ALA A 501 -18.49 -12.32 9.16
N ARG A 502 -19.17 -12.35 8.01
CA ARG A 502 -18.52 -12.15 6.71
C ARG A 502 -17.95 -10.74 6.56
N HIS A 503 -18.68 -9.71 6.99
CA HIS A 503 -18.19 -8.32 6.93
C HIS A 503 -16.97 -8.10 7.84
N GLN A 504 -16.88 -8.78 8.99
CA GLN A 504 -15.67 -8.70 9.84
C GLN A 504 -14.42 -9.13 9.06
N GLN A 505 -14.49 -10.24 8.32
CA GLN A 505 -13.37 -10.71 7.49
C GLN A 505 -13.06 -9.75 6.33
N GLU A 506 -14.11 -9.34 5.61
CA GLU A 506 -13.97 -8.55 4.39
C GLU A 506 -13.47 -7.13 4.67
N ILE A 507 -13.88 -6.53 5.79
CA ILE A 507 -13.41 -5.19 6.19
C ILE A 507 -12.02 -5.24 6.84
N PHE A 508 -11.67 -6.35 7.50
CA PHE A 508 -10.33 -6.55 8.06
C PHE A 508 -9.28 -6.66 6.95
N ALA A 509 -9.60 -7.34 5.85
CA ALA A 509 -8.68 -7.56 4.75
C ALA A 509 -8.03 -6.27 4.22
N GLY A 510 -6.71 -6.29 3.99
CA GLY A 510 -5.96 -5.12 3.52
C GLY A 510 -6.50 -4.50 2.23
N ARG A 511 -7.10 -5.31 1.34
CA ARG A 511 -7.73 -4.84 0.10
C ARG A 511 -8.94 -3.90 0.30
N ALA A 512 -9.54 -3.88 1.49
CA ALA A 512 -10.68 -3.03 1.79
C ALA A 512 -10.28 -1.57 2.10
N PHE A 513 -8.99 -1.29 2.30
CA PHE A 513 -8.51 0.02 2.75
C PHE A 513 -7.53 0.66 1.78
N ASN A 514 -7.83 1.90 1.38
CA ASN A 514 -6.93 2.73 0.58
C ASN A 514 -6.82 4.13 1.18
N ALA A 515 -5.74 4.38 1.92
CA ALA A 515 -5.50 5.65 2.60
C ALA A 515 -5.29 6.86 1.67
N ARG A 516 -5.11 6.64 0.36
CA ARG A 516 -4.78 7.69 -0.62
C ARG A 516 -6.00 8.29 -1.32
N THR A 517 -7.19 7.79 -1.02
CA THR A 517 -8.43 8.31 -1.58
C THR A 517 -9.42 8.57 -0.46
N ASN A 518 -10.49 9.29 -0.77
CA ASN A 518 -11.63 9.43 0.14
C ASN A 518 -12.27 8.07 0.51
N HIS A 519 -12.03 6.98 -0.23
CA HIS A 519 -12.53 5.65 0.14
C HIS A 519 -11.96 5.21 1.48
N GLY A 520 -10.67 5.46 1.73
CA GLY A 520 -10.01 5.11 2.99
C GLY A 520 -10.73 5.69 4.20
N PHE A 521 -11.23 6.93 4.10
CA PHE A 521 -12.05 7.54 5.14
C PHE A 521 -13.32 6.72 5.38
N TYR A 522 -14.11 6.45 4.34
CA TYR A 522 -15.39 5.76 4.48
C TYR A 522 -15.22 4.31 4.95
N THR A 523 -14.17 3.61 4.51
CA THR A 523 -13.84 2.28 5.05
C THR A 523 -13.51 2.36 6.53
N ALA A 524 -12.59 3.25 6.94
CA ALA A 524 -12.15 3.33 8.33
C ALA A 524 -13.26 3.80 9.28
N ALA A 525 -14.01 4.85 8.91
CA ALA A 525 -15.16 5.32 9.68
C ALA A 525 -16.28 4.27 9.73
N GLY A 526 -16.56 3.62 8.59
CA GLY A 526 -17.50 2.50 8.48
C GLY A 526 -17.16 1.34 9.39
N GLN A 527 -15.89 0.94 9.40
CA GLN A 527 -15.34 -0.10 10.27
C GLN A 527 -15.50 0.24 11.74
N LEU A 528 -15.19 1.48 12.14
CA LEU A 528 -15.34 1.92 13.53
C LEU A 528 -16.79 1.95 13.98
N ALA A 529 -17.70 2.46 13.14
CA ALA A 529 -19.12 2.48 13.44
C ALA A 529 -19.69 1.06 13.59
N PHE A 530 -19.33 0.18 12.65
CA PHE A 530 -19.67 -1.25 12.67
C PHE A 530 -19.18 -1.93 13.95
N ALA A 531 -17.89 -1.81 14.25
CA ALA A 531 -17.26 -2.46 15.40
C ALA A 531 -17.80 -1.93 16.73
N ARG A 532 -18.01 -0.61 16.84
CA ARG A 532 -18.55 0.01 18.05
C ARG A 532 -19.96 -0.47 18.37
N ARG A 533 -20.85 -0.47 17.37
CA ARG A 533 -22.25 -0.85 17.55
C ARG A 533 -22.38 -2.30 17.99
N LEU A 534 -21.53 -3.17 17.45
CA LEU A 534 -21.52 -4.60 17.73
C LEU A 534 -20.39 -5.00 18.69
N SER A 535 -19.86 -4.07 19.50
CA SER A 535 -18.68 -4.26 20.35
C SER A 535 -18.76 -5.43 21.35
N VAL A 536 -19.97 -5.93 21.61
CA VAL A 536 -20.24 -7.12 22.42
C VAL A 536 -19.97 -8.44 21.69
N LEU A 537 -19.81 -8.42 20.37
CA LEU A 537 -19.50 -9.60 19.56
C LEU A 537 -17.97 -9.84 19.50
N PRO A 538 -17.53 -11.10 19.31
CA PRO A 538 -16.11 -11.44 19.25
C PRO A 538 -15.33 -10.66 18.18
N ALA A 539 -14.06 -10.38 18.45
CA ALA A 539 -13.10 -9.72 17.54
C ALA A 539 -13.46 -8.29 17.08
N MET A 540 -14.46 -7.64 17.68
CA MET A 540 -14.81 -6.25 17.34
C MET A 540 -13.80 -5.23 17.93
N ASP A 541 -13.08 -5.57 18.98
CA ASP A 541 -11.97 -4.77 19.51
C ASP A 541 -10.80 -4.72 18.51
N VAL A 542 -10.52 -5.82 17.79
CA VAL A 542 -9.52 -5.89 16.70
C VAL A 542 -9.91 -4.89 15.62
N LEU A 543 -11.16 -4.94 15.15
CA LEU A 543 -11.65 -4.01 14.15
C LEU A 543 -11.66 -2.56 14.65
N THR A 544 -11.89 -2.34 15.94
CA THR A 544 -11.82 -1.00 16.55
C THR A 544 -10.39 -0.45 16.50
N ARG A 545 -9.40 -1.23 16.96
CA ARG A 545 -7.98 -0.82 16.95
C ARG A 545 -7.47 -0.57 15.53
N GLN A 546 -7.78 -1.48 14.60
CA GLN A 546 -7.41 -1.33 13.19
C GLN A 546 -8.12 -0.11 12.56
N GLY A 547 -9.41 0.08 12.82
CA GLY A 547 -10.17 1.22 12.31
C GLY A 547 -9.62 2.56 12.78
N GLN A 548 -9.19 2.65 14.06
CA GLN A 548 -8.57 3.85 14.62
C GLN A 548 -7.24 4.16 13.93
N ALA A 549 -6.38 3.14 13.77
CA ALA A 549 -5.10 3.29 13.07
C ALA A 549 -5.28 3.70 11.60
N ARG A 550 -6.24 3.08 10.91
CA ARG A 550 -6.60 3.42 9.52
C ARG A 550 -7.11 4.86 9.40
N LEU A 551 -7.99 5.29 10.29
CA LEU A 551 -8.55 6.64 10.25
C LEU A 551 -7.49 7.72 10.55
N GLY A 552 -6.60 7.46 11.52
CA GLY A 552 -5.44 8.32 11.77
C GLY A 552 -4.50 8.41 10.56
N THR A 553 -4.27 7.28 9.87
CA THR A 553 -3.50 7.25 8.62
C THR A 553 -4.15 8.09 7.52
N VAL A 554 -5.47 7.98 7.32
CA VAL A 554 -6.20 8.80 6.34
C VAL A 554 -6.11 10.28 6.69
N LEU A 555 -6.26 10.66 7.97
CA LEU A 555 -6.14 12.06 8.35
C LEU A 555 -4.73 12.59 8.06
N ALA A 556 -3.69 11.80 8.32
CA ALA A 556 -2.31 12.17 8.06
C ALA A 556 -1.94 12.26 6.57
N THR A 557 -2.61 11.48 5.70
CA THR A 557 -2.42 11.57 4.24
C THR A 557 -3.21 12.72 3.60
N GLN A 558 -4.23 13.23 4.28
CA GLN A 558 -5.12 14.28 3.76
C GLN A 558 -4.76 15.68 4.29
N PHE A 559 -4.34 15.79 5.54
CA PHE A 559 -3.96 17.05 6.18
C PHE A 559 -2.52 16.97 6.69
N ALA A 560 -1.71 18.00 6.46
CA ALA A 560 -0.41 18.14 7.10
C ALA A 560 -0.55 18.42 8.61
N ASP A 561 0.55 18.33 9.36
CA ASP A 561 0.57 18.67 10.79
C ASP A 561 0.23 20.16 11.04
N ASP A 562 0.51 21.02 10.05
CA ASP A 562 0.13 22.44 10.09
C ASP A 562 -1.36 22.69 9.77
N GLY A 563 -2.11 21.64 9.42
CA GLY A 563 -3.55 21.63 9.14
C GLY A 563 -3.94 21.82 7.69
N GLY A 564 -3.02 22.21 6.79
CA GLY A 564 -3.37 22.40 5.38
C GLY A 564 -3.53 21.09 4.62
N HIS A 565 -4.37 21.09 3.59
CA HIS A 565 -4.66 19.89 2.79
C HIS A 565 -3.50 19.50 1.87
N LEU A 566 -3.25 18.19 1.76
CA LEU A 566 -2.14 17.62 0.98
C LEU A 566 -2.52 17.31 -0.49
N GLU A 567 -3.77 17.53 -0.89
CA GLU A 567 -4.21 17.43 -2.29
C GLU A 567 -4.43 18.80 -2.95
N HIS A 568 -3.75 19.84 -2.48
CA HIS A 568 -3.61 21.12 -3.21
C HIS A 568 -4.93 21.88 -3.48
N SER A 569 -6.03 21.52 -2.80
CA SER A 569 -7.35 22.11 -3.04
C SER A 569 -8.06 22.47 -1.72
N PRO A 570 -8.26 23.76 -1.45
CA PRO A 570 -9.16 24.22 -0.39
C PRO A 570 -10.61 23.67 -0.51
N GLY A 571 -11.06 23.36 -1.72
CA GLY A 571 -12.35 22.71 -1.94
C GLY A 571 -12.42 21.30 -1.33
N TYR A 572 -11.40 20.47 -1.58
CA TYR A 572 -11.28 19.13 -1.00
C TYR A 572 -11.02 19.16 0.51
N HIS A 573 -10.21 20.13 0.99
CA HIS A 573 -10.06 20.42 2.42
C HIS A 573 -11.41 20.52 3.12
N ARG A 574 -12.29 21.40 2.62
CA ARG A 574 -13.64 21.60 3.19
C ARG A 574 -14.47 20.33 3.17
N MET A 575 -14.46 19.61 2.04
CA MET A 575 -15.30 18.42 1.85
C MET A 575 -14.94 17.34 2.87
N LEU A 576 -13.66 16.96 2.95
CA LEU A 576 -13.21 15.90 3.86
C LEU A 576 -13.31 16.32 5.32
N LEU A 577 -13.03 17.59 5.63
CA LEU A 577 -13.24 18.13 6.97
C LEU A 577 -14.70 17.97 7.42
N GLY A 578 -15.66 18.12 6.51
CA GLY A 578 -17.07 17.83 6.78
C GLY A 578 -17.31 16.38 7.21
N SER A 579 -16.71 15.42 6.49
CA SER A 579 -16.83 14.00 6.80
C SER A 579 -16.17 13.63 8.14
N PHE A 580 -14.96 14.14 8.41
CA PHE A 580 -14.29 13.92 9.70
C PHE A 580 -15.03 14.54 10.88
N ARG A 581 -15.68 15.69 10.68
CA ARG A 581 -16.58 16.28 11.69
C ARG A 581 -17.74 15.36 12.00
N ASP A 582 -18.43 14.87 10.96
CA ASP A 582 -19.57 13.96 11.12
C ASP A 582 -19.11 12.70 11.91
N ALA A 583 -17.94 12.13 11.58
CA ALA A 583 -17.36 11.02 12.33
C ALA A 583 -16.98 11.37 13.80
N SER A 584 -16.49 12.58 14.06
CA SER A 584 -16.23 13.08 15.43
C SER A 584 -17.53 13.23 16.22
N GLU A 585 -18.58 13.81 15.64
CA GLU A 585 -19.90 13.97 16.29
C GLU A 585 -20.59 12.64 16.54
N ASP A 586 -20.31 11.67 15.69
CA ASP A 586 -20.77 10.31 15.88
C ASP A 586 -19.97 9.60 16.97
N GLY A 587 -18.83 10.12 17.44
CA GLY A 587 -17.99 9.56 18.50
C GLY A 587 -17.05 8.45 18.03
N LEU A 588 -16.60 8.52 16.76
CA LEU A 588 -15.68 7.55 16.16
C LEU A 588 -14.21 7.97 16.30
N LEU A 589 -13.98 9.27 16.45
CA LEU A 589 -12.66 9.83 16.74
C LEU A 589 -12.46 9.88 18.25
N THR A 590 -11.40 9.23 18.73
CA THR A 590 -11.13 9.05 20.17
C THR A 590 -9.68 9.29 20.55
N ASP A 591 -8.77 9.33 19.58
CA ASP A 591 -7.36 9.59 19.84
C ASP A 591 -7.04 11.09 19.77
N VAL A 592 -6.23 11.53 20.73
CA VAL A 592 -5.91 12.94 20.95
C VAL A 592 -5.19 13.57 19.75
N GLU A 593 -4.38 12.79 19.03
CA GLU A 593 -3.57 13.33 17.93
C GLU A 593 -4.41 13.59 16.68
N THR A 594 -5.31 12.67 16.33
CA THR A 594 -6.26 12.85 15.23
C THR A 594 -7.22 14.01 15.54
N GLU A 595 -7.68 14.16 16.79
CA GLU A 595 -8.48 15.32 17.19
C GLU A 595 -7.73 16.64 17.08
N LYS A 596 -6.46 16.71 17.50
CA LYS A 596 -5.62 17.92 17.37
C LYS A 596 -5.41 18.30 15.92
N ARG A 597 -5.05 17.33 15.06
CA ARG A 597 -4.82 17.57 13.64
C ARG A 597 -6.10 17.99 12.93
N LEU A 598 -7.24 17.37 13.28
CA LEU A 598 -8.55 17.79 12.79
C LEU A 598 -8.86 19.23 13.22
N ALA A 599 -8.69 19.58 14.49
CA ALA A 599 -8.93 20.93 15.00
C ALA A 599 -8.04 21.97 14.28
N ARG A 600 -6.78 21.63 14.00
CA ARG A 600 -5.87 22.49 13.24
C ARG A 600 -6.34 22.68 11.79
N ALA A 601 -6.80 21.61 11.13
CA ALA A 601 -7.40 21.70 9.81
C ALA A 601 -8.69 22.55 9.81
N GLU A 602 -9.49 22.48 10.87
CA GLU A 602 -10.67 23.33 11.03
C GLU A 602 -10.34 24.82 11.17
N GLU A 603 -9.25 25.14 11.86
CA GLU A 603 -8.76 26.51 12.01
C GLU A 603 -8.26 27.06 10.68
N VAL A 604 -7.44 26.28 9.96
CA VAL A 604 -6.90 26.63 8.64
C VAL A 604 -7.99 26.89 7.61
N MET A 605 -9.12 26.18 7.69
CA MET A 605 -10.26 26.36 6.78
C MET A 605 -10.75 27.81 6.70
N GLY A 606 -10.69 28.57 7.80
CA GLY A 606 -11.09 29.98 7.82
C GLY A 606 -10.22 30.84 6.91
N TRP A 607 -8.92 30.55 6.86
CA TRP A 607 -7.96 31.28 6.04
C TRP A 607 -8.21 31.14 4.55
N PHE A 608 -8.89 30.07 4.09
CA PHE A 608 -9.23 29.89 2.67
C PHE A 608 -10.54 30.57 2.24
N ILE A 609 -11.26 31.22 3.15
CA ILE A 609 -12.48 31.99 2.84
C ILE A 609 -12.09 33.41 2.44
N GLN A 610 -12.23 33.78 1.18
CA GLN A 610 -11.94 35.14 0.71
C GLN A 610 -12.86 36.19 1.36
N PRO A 611 -12.45 37.47 1.40
CA PRO A 611 -13.27 38.60 1.86
C PRO A 611 -14.69 38.70 1.29
N ASN A 612 -14.90 38.24 0.05
CA ASN A 612 -16.23 38.19 -0.59
C ASN A 612 -17.11 37.01 -0.11
N GLY A 613 -16.60 36.15 0.78
CA GLY A 613 -17.29 34.99 1.34
C GLY A 613 -17.22 33.71 0.51
N ARG A 614 -16.43 33.70 -0.57
CA ARG A 614 -16.19 32.52 -1.43
C ARG A 614 -14.91 31.79 -1.03
N MET A 615 -14.80 30.53 -1.44
CA MET A 615 -13.53 29.81 -1.38
C MET A 615 -12.52 30.37 -2.38
N VAL A 616 -11.27 30.54 -1.95
CA VAL A 616 -10.16 30.83 -2.88
C VAL A 616 -9.96 29.67 -3.85
N GLN A 617 -9.89 29.97 -5.16
CA GLN A 617 -9.86 28.97 -6.23
C GLN A 617 -8.46 28.39 -6.51
N ILE A 618 -7.81 27.82 -5.50
CA ILE A 618 -6.52 27.14 -5.70
C ILE A 618 -6.75 25.68 -6.09
N GLY A 619 -6.04 25.21 -7.11
CA GLY A 619 -6.16 23.85 -7.63
C GLY A 619 -7.61 23.51 -8.02
N ASP A 620 -8.05 22.29 -7.70
CA ASP A 620 -9.43 21.88 -7.97
C ASP A 620 -10.45 22.43 -6.95
N THR A 621 -10.57 23.76 -6.88
CA THR A 621 -11.51 24.46 -6.01
C THR A 621 -12.53 25.27 -6.82
N ALA A 622 -13.80 24.93 -6.67
CA ALA A 622 -14.90 25.74 -7.21
C ALA A 622 -15.07 27.03 -6.39
N ALA A 623 -15.51 28.12 -7.04
CA ALA A 623 -15.76 29.42 -6.41
C ALA A 623 -17.07 29.44 -5.60
N LYS A 624 -17.20 28.49 -4.67
CA LYS A 624 -18.40 28.25 -3.87
C LYS A 624 -18.53 29.28 -2.76
N THR A 625 -19.70 29.87 -2.62
CA THR A 625 -20.05 30.70 -1.45
C THR A 625 -20.10 29.83 -0.20
N VAL A 626 -19.29 30.18 0.80
CA VAL A 626 -19.22 29.48 2.08
C VAL A 626 -20.08 30.15 3.12
N VAL A 627 -20.12 31.49 3.09
CA VAL A 627 -20.81 32.31 4.07
C VAL A 627 -22.31 32.02 4.05
N GLY A 628 -22.88 31.71 5.22
CA GLY A 628 -24.32 31.44 5.37
C GLY A 628 -24.78 30.02 5.02
N SER A 629 -23.87 29.09 4.73
CA SER A 629 -24.19 27.66 4.54
C SER A 629 -24.11 26.87 5.86
N ASP A 630 -25.11 26.01 6.09
CA ASP A 630 -25.64 25.53 7.37
C ASP A 630 -24.81 24.46 8.14
N ARG A 631 -23.48 24.52 8.12
CA ARG A 631 -22.64 23.68 9.00
C ARG A 631 -21.72 24.56 9.83
N ALA A 632 -22.01 24.67 11.13
CA ALA A 632 -21.21 25.44 12.07
C ALA A 632 -19.78 24.89 12.10
N ALA A 633 -18.81 25.65 11.58
CA ALA A 633 -17.41 25.36 11.85
C ALA A 633 -17.18 25.42 13.38
N ARG A 634 -16.38 24.49 13.92
CA ARG A 634 -16.10 24.44 15.36
C ARG A 634 -15.01 25.45 15.77
N ALA A 635 -13.97 25.59 14.96
CA ALA A 635 -12.93 26.58 15.19
C ALA A 635 -13.52 28.00 15.17
N ALA A 636 -13.26 28.78 16.23
CA ALA A 636 -13.92 30.06 16.48
C ALA A 636 -13.73 31.07 15.34
N HIS A 637 -12.53 31.15 14.76
CA HIS A 637 -12.23 32.02 13.62
C HIS A 637 -12.95 31.59 12.35
N THR A 638 -12.89 30.30 12.01
CA THR A 638 -13.57 29.75 10.83
C THR A 638 -15.07 29.93 10.94
N GLN A 639 -15.65 29.76 12.14
CA GLN A 639 -17.06 30.04 12.41
C GLN A 639 -17.39 31.51 12.20
N PHE A 640 -16.51 32.42 12.65
CA PHE A 640 -16.65 33.85 12.45
C PHE A 640 -16.71 34.22 10.98
N LEU A 641 -15.75 33.74 10.19
CA LEU A 641 -15.73 34.00 8.74
C LEU A 641 -16.92 33.34 8.03
N ALA A 642 -17.18 32.05 8.26
CA ALA A 642 -18.26 31.31 7.60
C ALA A 642 -19.67 31.79 7.97
N SER A 643 -19.82 32.46 9.12
CA SER A 643 -21.10 33.05 9.53
C SER A 643 -21.25 34.51 9.09
N GLY A 644 -20.24 35.13 8.49
CA GLY A 644 -20.21 36.56 8.19
C GLY A 644 -20.21 37.43 9.45
N GLY A 645 -19.52 36.99 10.50
CA GLY A 645 -19.40 37.67 11.79
C GLY A 645 -20.63 37.51 12.71
N ARG A 646 -21.52 36.55 12.42
CA ARG A 646 -22.73 36.30 13.24
C ARG A 646 -22.47 35.40 14.45
N ALA A 647 -21.52 34.49 14.36
CA ALA A 647 -21.16 33.51 15.39
C ALA A 647 -19.65 33.22 15.35
N GLY A 648 -19.05 32.78 16.45
CA GLY A 648 -17.59 32.59 16.54
C GLY A 648 -16.86 33.82 17.10
N LYS A 649 -15.55 33.88 16.91
CA LYS A 649 -14.69 35.01 17.35
C LYS A 649 -13.75 35.45 16.23
N PRO A 650 -13.48 36.77 16.07
CA PRO A 650 -12.50 37.25 15.10
C PRO A 650 -11.10 36.73 15.46
N ASN A 651 -10.24 36.63 14.45
CA ASN A 651 -8.81 36.33 14.66
C ASN A 651 -8.03 37.63 14.78
N GLU A 652 -6.97 37.63 15.57
CA GLU A 652 -6.04 38.76 15.71
C GLU A 652 -4.85 38.63 14.76
N GLU A 653 -4.47 37.39 14.40
CA GLU A 653 -3.39 37.15 13.45
C GLU A 653 -3.81 37.55 12.04
N GLU A 654 -2.97 38.30 11.34
CA GLU A 654 -3.23 38.76 9.96
C GLU A 654 -2.44 37.97 8.91
N LEU A 655 -1.58 37.05 9.35
CA LEU A 655 -0.77 36.18 8.52
C LEU A 655 -0.78 34.75 9.07
N VAL A 656 -1.06 33.78 8.21
CA VAL A 656 -0.78 32.36 8.46
C VAL A 656 0.26 31.84 7.47
N VAL A 657 1.22 31.07 7.97
CA VAL A 657 2.20 30.34 7.16
C VAL A 657 2.06 28.87 7.47
N LEU A 658 1.85 28.07 6.43
CA LEU A 658 1.70 26.62 6.49
C LEU A 658 2.87 25.98 5.72
N PRO A 659 4.05 25.89 6.35
CA PRO A 659 5.29 25.52 5.67
C PRO A 659 5.36 24.02 5.33
N THR A 660 4.48 23.18 5.87
CA THR A 660 4.41 21.76 5.54
C THR A 660 3.44 21.53 4.40
N SER A 661 2.23 22.09 4.45
CA SER A 661 1.23 21.94 3.38
C SER A 661 1.51 22.82 2.16
N GLY A 662 2.22 23.93 2.31
CA GLY A 662 2.70 24.77 1.20
C GLY A 662 1.80 25.96 0.87
N TYR A 663 1.23 26.60 1.90
CA TYR A 663 0.41 27.80 1.76
C TYR A 663 0.94 28.94 2.65
N ALA A 664 0.75 30.18 2.21
CA ALA A 664 0.79 31.35 3.07
C ALA A 664 -0.38 32.28 2.71
N VAL A 665 -1.07 32.80 3.73
CA VAL A 665 -2.25 33.66 3.54
C VAL A 665 -2.15 34.89 4.43
N VAL A 666 -2.32 36.06 3.82
CA VAL A 666 -2.47 37.35 4.51
C VAL A 666 -3.93 37.75 4.46
N ARG A 667 -4.47 38.25 5.58
CA ARG A 667 -5.74 38.97 5.64
C ARG A 667 -5.60 40.16 6.59
N SER A 668 -5.57 41.36 6.04
CA SER A 668 -5.33 42.57 6.82
C SER A 668 -6.15 43.77 6.29
N PRO A 669 -6.89 44.49 7.15
CA PRO A 669 -7.12 44.13 8.55
C PRO A 669 -7.96 42.86 8.68
N GLN A 670 -7.82 42.09 9.76
CA GLN A 670 -8.79 41.03 10.08
C GLN A 670 -10.19 41.64 10.34
N PRO A 671 -11.29 41.03 9.85
CA PRO A 671 -12.64 41.46 10.18
C PRO A 671 -12.92 41.31 11.67
N LYS A 672 -13.57 42.31 12.25
CA LYS A 672 -13.93 42.41 13.67
C LYS A 672 -15.44 42.34 13.91
N GLY A 673 -16.26 42.52 12.88
CA GLY A 673 -17.71 42.63 13.01
C GLY A 673 -18.51 41.96 11.88
N ARG A 674 -19.77 42.38 11.78
CA ARG A 674 -20.61 42.07 10.62
C ARG A 674 -20.28 43.04 9.50
N ASP A 675 -20.31 42.55 8.27
CA ASP A 675 -20.18 43.35 7.04
C ASP A 675 -18.81 44.03 6.79
N ASP A 676 -17.78 43.78 7.61
CA ASP A 676 -16.42 44.31 7.41
C ASP A 676 -15.47 43.34 6.69
N HIS A 677 -15.89 42.09 6.48
CA HIS A 677 -15.12 41.04 5.79
C HIS A 677 -14.57 41.49 4.43
N ARG A 678 -15.34 42.31 3.70
CA ARG A 678 -14.97 42.80 2.35
C ARG A 678 -13.86 43.85 2.35
N ARG A 679 -13.58 44.48 3.50
CA ARG A 679 -12.60 45.58 3.61
C ARG A 679 -11.16 45.09 3.81
N SER A 680 -10.97 43.79 4.04
CA SER A 680 -9.64 43.21 4.18
C SER A 680 -8.94 43.13 2.84
N GLY A 681 -7.69 43.59 2.78
CA GLY A 681 -6.75 43.09 1.79
C GLY A 681 -6.44 41.63 2.10
N TYR A 682 -6.42 40.79 1.07
CA TYR A 682 -6.24 39.35 1.19
C TYR A 682 -5.32 38.83 0.09
N LEU A 683 -4.30 38.07 0.47
CA LEU A 683 -3.29 37.57 -0.45
C LEU A 683 -2.99 36.11 -0.11
N THR A 684 -2.95 35.23 -1.13
CA THR A 684 -2.49 33.85 -0.96
C THR A 684 -1.23 33.61 -1.77
N LEU A 685 -0.28 32.85 -1.24
CA LEU A 685 0.85 32.27 -1.97
C LEU A 685 0.80 30.75 -1.81
N VAL A 686 0.90 30.01 -2.91
CA VAL A 686 0.90 28.53 -2.91
C VAL A 686 2.19 28.00 -3.54
N ALA A 687 2.82 27.05 -2.87
CA ALA A 687 3.95 26.28 -3.38
C ALA A 687 3.90 24.89 -2.76
N ALA A 688 3.09 24.01 -3.32
CA ALA A 688 2.78 22.71 -2.75
C ALA A 688 2.77 21.64 -3.85
N PHE A 689 3.51 20.55 -3.63
CA PHE A 689 3.41 19.33 -4.43
C PHE A 689 3.68 18.10 -3.56
N HIS A 690 2.62 17.53 -3.00
CA HIS A 690 2.59 16.33 -2.15
C HIS A 690 2.10 15.10 -2.88
N SER A 691 1.22 15.30 -3.87
CA SER A 691 0.60 14.25 -4.67
C SER A 691 0.24 14.78 -6.05
N ARG A 692 -0.09 13.87 -6.97
CA ARG A 692 -0.58 14.25 -8.31
C ARG A 692 -2.10 14.48 -8.33
N ALA A 693 -2.79 14.16 -7.23
CA ALA A 693 -4.22 14.40 -7.11
C ALA A 693 -4.46 15.91 -7.01
N HIS A 694 -5.34 16.42 -7.87
CA HIS A 694 -5.82 17.80 -7.88
C HIS A 694 -4.74 18.90 -8.02
N LYS A 695 -3.48 18.52 -8.28
CA LYS A 695 -2.34 19.42 -8.46
C LYS A 695 -2.35 20.06 -9.84
N HIS A 696 -2.28 21.38 -9.89
CA HIS A 696 -2.07 22.15 -11.13
C HIS A 696 -0.59 22.50 -11.34
N CYS A 697 -0.25 23.11 -12.47
CA CYS A 697 1.09 23.61 -12.78
C CYS A 697 1.29 25.05 -12.22
N ASP A 698 0.95 25.21 -10.94
CA ASP A 698 0.74 26.48 -10.24
C ASP A 698 1.81 26.78 -9.17
N ASP A 699 3.00 26.20 -9.27
CA ASP A 699 4.05 26.41 -8.27
C ASP A 699 4.37 27.90 -8.10
N LEU A 700 4.38 28.39 -6.86
CA LEU A 700 4.56 29.80 -6.49
C LEU A 700 3.46 30.76 -6.99
N SER A 701 2.31 30.26 -7.46
CA SER A 701 1.16 31.09 -7.83
C SER A 701 0.63 31.88 -6.62
N LEU A 702 -0.02 33.01 -6.90
CA LEU A 702 -0.66 33.85 -5.89
C LEU A 702 -2.01 34.37 -6.34
N THR A 703 -2.87 34.74 -5.38
CA THR A 703 -4.12 35.47 -5.64
C THR A 703 -4.19 36.68 -4.73
N TRP A 704 -4.83 37.76 -5.18
CA TRP A 704 -4.94 39.03 -4.45
C TRP A 704 -6.35 39.58 -4.55
N PHE A 705 -6.93 39.87 -3.39
CA PHE A 705 -8.19 40.58 -3.22
C PHE A 705 -7.91 41.87 -2.45
N ASP A 706 -8.43 42.99 -2.93
CA ASP A 706 -8.34 44.30 -2.28
C ASP A 706 -9.43 45.21 -2.85
N GLU A 707 -9.68 46.36 -2.22
CA GLU A 707 -10.72 47.29 -2.68
C GLU A 707 -12.09 46.63 -2.88
N GLU A 708 -12.46 45.70 -1.98
CA GLU A 708 -13.72 44.94 -2.01
C GLU A 708 -13.95 44.04 -3.25
N GLN A 709 -12.91 43.74 -4.02
CA GLN A 709 -12.99 42.84 -5.18
C GLN A 709 -11.71 42.00 -5.38
N GLU A 710 -11.79 40.97 -6.23
CA GLU A 710 -10.62 40.23 -6.67
C GLU A 710 -9.82 41.10 -7.66
N LEU A 711 -8.49 41.14 -7.52
CA LEU A 711 -7.59 41.88 -8.41
C LEU A 711 -6.75 40.92 -9.24
N VAL A 712 -6.08 39.97 -8.58
CA VAL A 712 -5.30 38.89 -9.20
C VAL A 712 -5.94 37.57 -8.83
N ILE A 713 -6.25 36.75 -9.83
CA ILE A 713 -7.07 35.54 -9.67
C ILE A 713 -6.35 34.30 -10.15
N ASP A 714 -6.81 33.14 -9.69
CA ASP A 714 -6.51 31.87 -10.33
C ASP A 714 -7.61 31.51 -11.34
N SER A 715 -7.31 30.60 -12.26
CA SER A 715 -8.24 30.17 -13.31
C SER A 715 -9.31 29.19 -12.82
N GLY A 716 -9.10 28.52 -11.68
CA GLY A 716 -10.04 27.56 -11.11
C GLY A 716 -9.99 26.19 -11.79
N ARG A 717 -11.08 25.41 -11.74
CA ARG A 717 -11.02 23.96 -12.06
C ARG A 717 -11.69 23.52 -13.35
N TYR A 718 -12.65 24.28 -13.89
CA TYR A 718 -13.54 23.91 -14.99
C TYR A 718 -14.41 22.64 -14.78
N GLY A 719 -13.89 21.51 -14.33
CA GLY A 719 -14.65 20.28 -14.07
C GLY A 719 -14.04 19.05 -14.76
N TYR A 720 -14.70 17.89 -14.61
CA TYR A 720 -14.14 16.59 -14.96
C TYR A 720 -14.95 15.92 -16.07
N LEU A 721 -14.60 16.17 -17.33
CA LEU A 721 -15.20 15.55 -18.51
C LEU A 721 -14.13 14.90 -19.39
N ASP A 722 -14.54 13.91 -20.18
CA ASP A 722 -13.71 13.23 -21.18
C ASP A 722 -12.40 12.64 -20.60
N PRO A 723 -12.47 11.63 -19.72
CA PRO A 723 -11.27 10.99 -19.18
C PRO A 723 -10.42 10.39 -20.30
N LEU A 724 -9.12 10.68 -20.29
CA LEU A 724 -8.20 10.22 -21.33
C LEU A 724 -7.92 8.71 -21.23
N PRO A 725 -7.76 7.99 -22.36
CA PRO A 725 -7.19 6.64 -22.37
C PRO A 725 -5.83 6.58 -21.67
N ALA A 726 -5.47 5.42 -21.10
CA ALA A 726 -4.24 5.26 -20.33
C ALA A 726 -2.96 5.46 -21.17
N ASP A 727 -3.04 5.20 -22.47
CA ASP A 727 -1.97 5.32 -23.47
C ASP A 727 -1.95 6.68 -24.20
N SER A 728 -2.86 7.60 -23.87
CA SER A 728 -2.89 8.93 -24.48
C SER A 728 -1.56 9.68 -24.27
N PRO A 729 -1.00 10.34 -25.30
CA PRO A 729 0.18 11.19 -25.16
C PRO A 729 0.01 12.29 -24.11
N ASP A 730 -1.21 12.82 -23.93
CA ASP A 730 -1.49 13.85 -22.93
C ASP A 730 -1.38 13.33 -21.48
N ARG A 731 -1.53 12.02 -21.25
CA ARG A 731 -1.23 11.40 -19.95
C ARG A 731 0.25 11.53 -19.58
N LYS A 732 1.15 11.49 -20.57
CA LYS A 732 2.60 11.71 -20.36
C LYS A 732 2.89 13.15 -19.97
N ARG A 733 2.10 14.10 -20.51
CA ARG A 733 2.14 15.53 -20.14
C ARG A 733 1.48 15.83 -18.78
N GLY A 734 0.91 14.81 -18.12
CA GLY A 734 0.32 14.93 -16.79
C GLY A 734 -1.20 15.16 -16.76
N PHE A 735 -1.89 15.22 -17.90
CA PHE A 735 -3.34 15.43 -17.93
C PHE A 735 -4.12 14.14 -17.75
N PHE A 736 -5.26 14.22 -17.05
CA PHE A 736 -6.19 13.11 -16.84
C PHE A 736 -7.44 13.20 -17.73
N TYR A 737 -7.73 14.39 -18.24
CA TYR A 737 -8.93 14.74 -18.98
C TYR A 737 -8.57 15.41 -20.31
N GLY A 738 -9.37 15.15 -21.34
CA GLY A 738 -9.07 15.53 -22.73
C GLY A 738 -9.61 16.90 -23.15
N ARG A 739 -10.44 17.54 -22.33
CA ARG A 739 -11.02 18.85 -22.67
C ARG A 739 -9.93 19.94 -22.67
N PRO A 740 -9.75 20.70 -23.77
CA PRO A 740 -8.75 21.77 -23.84
C PRO A 740 -8.88 22.81 -22.72
N GLU A 741 -10.11 23.12 -22.32
CA GLU A 741 -10.43 24.04 -21.23
C GLU A 741 -9.89 23.52 -19.88
N ARG A 742 -10.06 22.22 -19.62
CA ARG A 742 -9.51 21.58 -18.41
C ARG A 742 -7.98 21.54 -18.46
N GLN A 743 -7.40 21.24 -19.63
CA GLN A 743 -5.95 21.25 -19.79
C GLN A 743 -5.36 22.65 -19.60
N TYR A 744 -6.07 23.69 -20.06
CA TYR A 744 -5.67 25.08 -19.86
C TYR A 744 -5.63 25.47 -18.39
N VAL A 745 -6.72 25.25 -17.63
CA VAL A 745 -6.77 25.66 -16.21
C VAL A 745 -5.77 24.91 -15.32
N GLU A 746 -5.33 23.72 -15.74
CA GLU A 746 -4.26 22.99 -15.04
C GLU A 746 -2.84 23.46 -15.44
N GLY A 747 -2.71 24.24 -16.53
CA GLY A 747 -1.45 24.63 -17.15
C GLY A 747 -0.87 25.93 -16.57
N THR A 748 0.45 26.11 -16.68
CA THR A 748 1.19 27.20 -16.01
C THR A 748 0.72 28.60 -16.44
N VAL A 749 0.30 28.75 -17.69
CA VAL A 749 -0.19 30.03 -18.25
C VAL A 749 -1.48 30.52 -17.56
N ALA A 750 -2.26 29.62 -16.98
CA ALA A 750 -3.50 29.93 -16.28
C ALA A 750 -3.27 30.40 -14.84
N HIS A 751 -2.02 30.42 -14.38
CA HIS A 751 -1.62 30.80 -13.01
C HIS A 751 -0.67 32.00 -13.01
N ASN A 752 -0.46 32.56 -11.82
CA ASN A 752 0.34 33.77 -11.64
C ASN A 752 1.80 33.44 -11.33
N THR A 753 2.51 32.79 -12.25
CA THR A 753 3.85 32.24 -11.98
C THR A 753 4.75 32.25 -13.23
N VAL A 754 5.98 31.77 -13.09
CA VAL A 754 6.97 31.72 -14.17
C VAL A 754 6.88 30.40 -14.95
N GLN A 755 6.83 30.53 -16.26
CA GLN A 755 6.90 29.46 -17.24
C GLN A 755 8.28 29.44 -17.92
N ARG A 756 8.81 28.24 -18.19
CA ARG A 756 10.07 28.05 -18.93
C ARG A 756 9.78 27.41 -20.29
N ASP A 757 10.37 27.95 -21.36
CA ASP A 757 10.34 27.42 -22.73
C ASP A 757 8.92 27.12 -23.25
N ASN A 758 7.92 27.93 -22.85
CA ASN A 758 6.50 27.73 -23.14
C ASN A 758 5.95 26.34 -22.72
N ALA A 759 6.60 25.67 -21.76
CA ALA A 759 6.19 24.39 -21.23
C ALA A 759 5.56 24.54 -19.84
N ASP A 760 4.56 23.72 -19.55
CA ASP A 760 3.98 23.61 -18.21
C ASP A 760 4.98 23.03 -17.20
N HIS A 761 4.80 23.35 -15.92
CA HIS A 761 5.57 22.70 -14.86
C HIS A 761 5.41 21.18 -14.91
N GLU A 762 6.50 20.43 -14.86
CA GLU A 762 6.48 18.97 -14.91
C GLU A 762 5.83 18.38 -13.64
N ARG A 763 4.71 17.65 -13.81
CA ARG A 763 3.94 17.02 -12.71
C ARG A 763 4.01 15.49 -12.74
N ARG A 764 4.33 14.88 -13.90
CA ARG A 764 4.21 13.44 -14.11
C ARG A 764 5.45 12.73 -13.61
N GLU A 765 6.62 13.12 -14.10
CA GLU A 765 7.89 12.43 -13.79
C GLU A 765 8.59 13.02 -12.56
N ARG A 766 8.27 14.28 -12.23
CA ARG A 766 8.81 14.96 -11.04
C ARG A 766 8.29 14.30 -9.75
N GLN A 767 9.20 14.08 -8.81
CA GLN A 767 8.80 13.63 -7.46
C GLN A 767 8.14 14.77 -6.68
N PRO A 768 7.08 14.49 -5.91
CA PRO A 768 6.53 15.45 -4.96
C PRO A 768 7.63 16.03 -4.05
N TYR A 769 7.74 17.37 -3.97
CA TYR A 769 8.75 18.06 -3.17
C TYR A 769 8.24 18.50 -1.79
N GLY A 770 6.96 18.25 -1.50
CA GLY A 770 6.31 18.74 -0.29
C GLY A 770 5.91 20.20 -0.45
N SER A 771 6.48 21.09 0.37
CA SER A 771 6.22 22.53 0.35
C SER A 771 7.44 23.31 -0.12
N GLY A 772 7.17 24.34 -0.91
CA GLY A 772 8.14 25.35 -1.33
C GLY A 772 7.99 26.66 -0.56
N ILE A 773 7.06 26.75 0.41
CA ILE A 773 6.93 27.93 1.27
C ILE A 773 8.03 27.90 2.32
N LEU A 774 8.88 28.94 2.32
CA LEU A 774 10.04 29.02 3.22
C LEU A 774 9.76 29.87 4.45
N SER A 775 9.12 31.03 4.28
CA SER A 775 8.80 31.93 5.40
C SER A 775 7.71 32.94 5.06
N GLY A 776 7.11 33.50 6.12
CA GLY A 776 6.26 34.68 6.06
C GLY A 776 6.49 35.52 7.31
N SER A 777 6.41 36.85 7.18
CA SER A 777 6.58 37.76 8.30
C SER A 777 5.72 39.02 8.15
N GLU A 778 5.33 39.59 9.28
CA GLU A 778 4.59 40.85 9.41
C GLU A 778 5.42 41.86 10.21
N ARG A 779 5.49 43.10 9.73
CA ARG A 779 6.17 44.24 10.40
C ARG A 779 5.48 45.55 10.05
N ASP A 780 4.99 46.28 11.04
CA ASP A 780 4.34 47.59 10.86
C ASP A 780 3.22 47.58 9.79
N GLY A 781 2.45 46.49 9.70
CA GLY A 781 1.40 46.30 8.69
C GLY A 781 1.91 45.92 7.29
N TYR A 782 3.22 45.72 7.11
CA TYR A 782 3.80 45.15 5.90
C TYR A 782 3.96 43.64 6.05
N PHE A 783 3.67 42.93 4.97
CA PHE A 783 3.80 41.48 4.92
C PHE A 783 4.89 41.10 3.91
N ARG A 784 5.74 40.15 4.28
CA ARG A 784 6.73 39.55 3.38
C ARG A 784 6.56 38.04 3.34
N LEU A 785 6.31 37.49 2.16
CA LEU A 785 6.20 36.04 1.91
C LEU A 785 7.35 35.57 1.03
N HIS A 786 7.84 34.36 1.27
CA HIS A 786 8.98 33.80 0.55
C HIS A 786 8.77 32.32 0.26
N GLY A 787 8.92 31.95 -1.01
CA GLY A 787 8.92 30.56 -1.43
C GLY A 787 9.97 30.27 -2.49
N LYS A 788 10.36 28.99 -2.59
CA LYS A 788 11.36 28.49 -3.53
C LYS A 788 11.02 27.08 -3.96
N VAL A 789 11.04 26.85 -5.26
CA VAL A 789 10.66 25.59 -5.87
C VAL A 789 11.76 25.12 -6.84
N PRO A 790 12.32 23.91 -6.63
CA PRO A 790 13.30 23.32 -7.53
C PRO A 790 12.59 22.60 -8.69
N HIS A 791 12.72 23.11 -9.91
CA HIS A 791 12.25 22.46 -11.13
C HIS A 791 13.36 21.64 -11.80
N HIS A 792 13.03 20.88 -12.84
CA HIS A 792 14.04 20.08 -13.55
C HIS A 792 14.99 20.96 -14.38
N GLY A 793 16.22 21.12 -13.92
CA GLY A 793 17.26 21.93 -14.58
C GLY A 793 17.21 23.43 -14.29
N TRP A 794 16.29 23.88 -13.43
CA TRP A 794 16.19 25.28 -13.01
C TRP A 794 15.50 25.43 -11.65
N THR A 795 15.67 26.57 -11.00
CA THR A 795 15.01 26.91 -9.73
C THR A 795 14.24 28.21 -9.88
N HIS A 796 13.07 28.26 -9.26
CA HIS A 796 12.23 29.45 -9.15
C HIS A 796 12.14 29.86 -7.68
N GLU A 797 12.45 31.10 -7.37
CA GLU A 797 12.33 31.70 -6.05
C GLU A 797 11.47 32.96 -6.14
N ARG A 798 10.47 33.07 -5.28
CA ARG A 798 9.54 34.20 -5.23
C ARG A 798 9.59 34.88 -3.87
N VAL A 799 9.79 36.19 -3.87
CA VAL A 799 9.66 37.05 -2.68
C VAL A 799 8.54 38.07 -2.93
N VAL A 800 7.57 38.09 -2.05
CA VAL A 800 6.42 39.01 -2.10
C VAL A 800 6.53 39.99 -0.95
N THR A 801 6.40 41.29 -1.22
CA THR A 801 6.22 42.34 -0.21
C THR A 801 4.87 43.01 -0.46
N PHE A 802 4.01 43.02 0.54
CA PHE A 802 2.62 43.45 0.41
C PHE A 802 2.26 44.47 1.49
N LEU A 803 1.67 45.59 1.06
CA LEU A 803 1.02 46.56 1.93
C LEU A 803 -0.45 46.67 1.51
N PRO A 804 -1.39 46.09 2.30
CA PRO A 804 -2.83 46.09 2.00
C PRO A 804 -3.39 47.47 1.66
N GLY A 805 -4.27 47.54 0.66
CA GLY A 805 -4.93 48.78 0.20
C GLY A 805 -4.00 49.79 -0.51
N GLN A 806 -2.71 49.45 -0.68
CA GLN A 806 -1.68 50.35 -1.20
C GLN A 806 -0.93 49.72 -2.38
N TRP A 807 -0.16 48.67 -2.17
CA TRP A 807 0.68 48.08 -3.22
C TRP A 807 1.16 46.66 -2.92
N LEU A 808 1.52 45.95 -3.99
CA LEU A 808 2.12 44.61 -4.00
C LEU A 808 3.38 44.64 -4.86
N HIS A 809 4.50 44.17 -4.31
CA HIS A 809 5.77 44.02 -5.04
C HIS A 809 6.20 42.55 -5.02
N VAL A 810 6.48 42.01 -6.20
CA VAL A 810 6.84 40.59 -6.37
C VAL A 810 8.17 40.50 -7.11
N GLU A 811 9.12 39.79 -6.51
CA GLU A 811 10.39 39.42 -7.13
C GLU A 811 10.40 37.93 -7.45
N ASP A 812 10.58 37.59 -8.73
CA ASP A 812 10.69 36.22 -9.22
C ASP A 812 12.08 35.97 -9.78
N SER A 813 12.94 35.34 -8.99
CA SER A 813 14.28 34.93 -9.38
C SER A 813 14.24 33.55 -10.00
N VAL A 814 14.75 33.44 -11.23
CA VAL A 814 14.94 32.17 -11.93
C VAL A 814 16.42 31.91 -12.17
N VAL A 815 16.84 30.66 -11.93
CA VAL A 815 18.23 30.21 -12.08
C VAL A 815 18.23 28.85 -12.78
N GLY A 816 18.65 28.82 -14.04
CA GLY A 816 18.83 27.63 -14.86
C GLY A 816 20.27 27.12 -14.88
N GLN A 817 20.44 25.85 -15.23
CA GLN A 817 21.75 25.28 -15.56
C GLN A 817 22.18 25.62 -16.99
N GLU A 818 21.21 25.90 -17.87
CA GLU A 818 21.39 26.28 -19.28
C GLU A 818 20.62 27.58 -19.57
N GLN A 819 20.72 28.09 -20.81
CA GLN A 819 19.94 29.23 -21.27
C GLN A 819 18.52 28.81 -21.62
N HIS A 820 17.53 29.54 -21.12
CA HIS A 820 16.12 29.28 -21.37
C HIS A 820 15.35 30.57 -21.65
N ASP A 821 14.17 30.41 -22.26
CA ASP A 821 13.19 31.50 -22.35
C ASP A 821 12.28 31.41 -21.12
N PHE A 822 12.20 32.48 -20.32
CA PHE A 822 11.33 32.56 -19.16
C PHE A 822 10.22 33.58 -19.39
N THR A 823 8.98 33.22 -19.04
CA THR A 823 7.83 34.14 -19.08
C THR A 823 7.09 34.12 -17.76
N LEU A 824 7.00 35.26 -17.07
CA LEU A 824 6.16 35.47 -15.89
C LEU A 824 4.75 35.86 -16.33
N TRP A 825 3.74 35.12 -15.89
CA TRP A 825 2.33 35.36 -16.21
C TRP A 825 1.57 36.01 -15.05
N TRP A 826 0.64 36.90 -15.41
CA TRP A 826 -0.32 37.53 -14.50
C TRP A 826 -1.73 37.47 -15.09
N ASN A 827 -2.69 37.03 -14.29
CA ASN A 827 -4.11 36.91 -14.62
C ASN A 827 -4.95 37.79 -13.67
N PHE A 828 -5.64 38.77 -14.22
CA PHE A 828 -6.40 39.77 -13.47
C PHE A 828 -7.91 39.58 -13.65
N ALA A 829 -8.67 39.86 -12.60
CA ALA A 829 -10.09 39.56 -12.52
C ALA A 829 -10.92 40.22 -13.65
N GLU A 830 -12.01 39.56 -14.02
CA GLU A 830 -13.00 40.06 -14.98
C GLU A 830 -13.67 41.37 -14.55
N THR A 831 -13.66 41.69 -13.25
CA THR A 831 -14.26 42.90 -12.68
C THR A 831 -13.38 44.15 -12.84
N LEU A 832 -12.17 44.01 -13.37
CA LEU A 832 -11.29 45.14 -13.69
C LEU A 832 -11.64 45.72 -15.06
N GLU A 833 -12.00 47.00 -15.07
CA GLU A 833 -12.48 47.73 -16.24
C GLU A 833 -11.35 48.51 -16.91
N ASP A 834 -11.55 48.89 -18.18
CA ASP A 834 -10.67 49.82 -18.92
C ASP A 834 -9.18 49.44 -18.97
N GLY A 835 -8.86 48.14 -19.09
CA GLY A 835 -7.48 47.66 -19.20
C GLY A 835 -6.70 48.32 -20.36
N ARG A 836 -5.70 49.16 -20.03
CA ARG A 836 -4.90 49.92 -21.01
C ARG A 836 -3.42 49.84 -20.68
N LEU A 837 -2.61 49.48 -21.67
CA LEU A 837 -1.15 49.49 -21.60
C LEU A 837 -0.62 50.75 -22.31
N ALA A 838 0.03 51.65 -21.57
CA ALA A 838 0.69 52.84 -22.10
C ALA A 838 2.00 53.08 -21.34
N ASP A 839 3.06 53.45 -22.05
CA ASP A 839 4.41 53.69 -21.49
C ASP A 839 4.86 52.57 -20.52
N GLU A 840 4.66 51.31 -20.93
CA GLU A 840 4.99 50.10 -20.16
C GLU A 840 4.25 49.92 -18.82
N VAL A 841 3.23 50.75 -18.56
CA VAL A 841 2.35 50.65 -17.38
C VAL A 841 0.97 50.19 -17.82
N LEU A 842 0.54 49.04 -17.29
CA LEU A 842 -0.83 48.55 -17.43
C LEU A 842 -1.70 49.19 -16.35
N SER A 843 -2.83 49.77 -16.73
CA SER A 843 -3.77 50.39 -15.81
C SER A 843 -5.17 49.80 -15.97
N PHE A 844 -5.85 49.63 -14.85
CA PHE A 844 -7.25 49.23 -14.76
C PHE A 844 -8.03 50.17 -13.83
N THR A 845 -9.34 50.19 -13.96
CA THR A 845 -10.25 50.78 -12.96
C THR A 845 -10.90 49.68 -12.14
N THR A 846 -10.89 49.82 -10.82
CA THR A 846 -11.59 48.90 -9.92
C THR A 846 -13.09 49.18 -9.92
N ALA A 847 -13.94 48.20 -10.25
CA ALA A 847 -15.38 48.40 -10.32
C ALA A 847 -16.00 48.75 -8.95
N ALA A 848 -15.45 48.23 -7.86
CA ALA A 848 -15.96 48.44 -6.51
C ALA A 848 -15.62 49.83 -5.92
N SER A 849 -14.38 50.31 -6.08
CA SER A 849 -13.93 51.57 -5.46
C SER A 849 -13.76 52.75 -6.43
N GLY A 850 -13.63 52.46 -7.73
CA GLY A 850 -13.25 53.44 -8.75
C GLY A 850 -11.77 53.85 -8.72
N ARG A 851 -10.95 53.34 -7.80
CA ARG A 851 -9.49 53.57 -7.80
C ARG A 851 -8.84 52.83 -8.97
N ALA A 852 -7.75 53.39 -9.48
CA ALA A 852 -6.93 52.75 -10.49
C ALA A 852 -6.01 51.67 -9.88
N LEU A 853 -5.84 50.54 -10.57
CA LEU A 853 -4.77 49.57 -10.33
C LEU A 853 -3.72 49.74 -11.43
N HIS A 854 -2.48 50.03 -11.06
CA HIS A 854 -1.35 50.13 -11.98
C HIS A 854 -0.41 48.95 -11.81
N VAL A 855 0.04 48.36 -12.91
CA VAL A 855 0.95 47.21 -12.94
C VAL A 855 2.11 47.55 -13.87
N ARG A 856 3.34 47.38 -13.36
CA ARG A 856 4.56 47.60 -14.15
C ARG A 856 5.64 46.60 -13.82
N SER A 857 6.52 46.37 -14.80
CA SER A 857 7.82 45.75 -14.55
C SER A 857 8.83 46.80 -14.08
N LEU A 858 9.70 46.41 -13.15
CA LEU A 858 10.91 47.13 -12.70
C LEU A 858 12.19 46.38 -13.11
N SER A 859 12.09 45.38 -13.98
CA SER A 859 13.23 44.67 -14.57
C SER A 859 13.22 44.75 -16.09
N ASP A 860 14.37 44.48 -16.69
CA ASP A 860 14.57 44.48 -18.14
C ASP A 860 13.93 43.22 -18.78
N ASN A 861 12.76 43.38 -19.40
CA ASN A 861 12.02 42.29 -20.05
C ASN A 861 11.10 42.79 -21.17
N GLU A 862 10.74 41.86 -22.05
CA GLU A 862 9.75 42.04 -23.12
C GLU A 862 8.34 41.90 -22.54
N ILE A 863 7.46 42.87 -22.82
CA ILE A 863 6.03 42.72 -22.50
C ILE A 863 5.38 41.82 -23.54
N VAL A 864 4.79 40.72 -23.08
CA VAL A 864 3.91 39.88 -23.89
C VAL A 864 2.54 40.55 -23.96
N PRO A 865 1.92 40.69 -25.16
CA PRO A 865 0.68 41.45 -25.33
C PRO A 865 -0.42 41.10 -24.33
N LEU A 866 -1.10 42.15 -23.83
CA LEU A 866 -2.30 42.04 -23.01
C LEU A 866 -3.43 41.43 -23.84
N VAL A 867 -4.10 40.41 -23.27
CA VAL A 867 -5.26 39.76 -23.89
C VAL A 867 -6.40 39.63 -22.90
N GLN A 868 -7.61 39.44 -23.43
CA GLN A 868 -8.80 39.12 -22.66
C GLN A 868 -9.57 37.99 -23.38
N GLY A 869 -9.53 36.77 -22.85
CA GLY A 869 -10.21 35.62 -23.47
C GLY A 869 -9.67 35.21 -24.84
N GLN A 870 -8.38 34.90 -24.96
CA GLN A 870 -7.77 34.38 -26.19
C GLN A 870 -7.77 32.85 -26.22
N GLN A 871 -8.16 32.23 -27.33
CA GLN A 871 -8.20 30.75 -27.46
C GLN A 871 -6.96 30.13 -28.12
N ASP A 872 -6.25 30.86 -28.98
CA ASP A 872 -5.07 30.34 -29.68
C ASP A 872 -3.87 31.32 -29.60
N PRO A 873 -2.84 31.01 -28.80
CA PRO A 873 -2.87 30.03 -27.70
C PRO A 873 -3.83 30.47 -26.58
N TRP A 874 -4.32 29.51 -25.77
CA TRP A 874 -5.22 29.77 -24.65
C TRP A 874 -4.59 30.71 -23.60
N ARG A 875 -5.23 31.86 -23.35
CA ARG A 875 -4.83 32.87 -22.34
C ARG A 875 -6.01 33.71 -21.89
N GLY A 876 -6.03 34.10 -20.61
CA GLY A 876 -7.01 35.03 -20.07
C GLY A 876 -8.41 34.43 -19.94
N TRP A 877 -8.52 33.23 -19.35
CA TRP A 877 -9.80 32.60 -19.03
C TRP A 877 -9.87 32.17 -17.56
N ARG A 878 -11.07 32.22 -16.98
CA ARG A 878 -11.38 31.72 -15.64
C ARG A 878 -12.62 30.83 -15.68
N ALA A 879 -12.57 29.70 -14.99
CA ALA A 879 -13.73 28.89 -14.63
C ALA A 879 -14.20 29.20 -13.21
N ALA A 880 -15.05 30.23 -13.07
CA ALA A 880 -15.70 30.53 -11.80
C ALA A 880 -16.76 29.48 -11.43
N MET A 881 -17.43 28.93 -12.44
CA MET A 881 -18.35 27.80 -12.33
C MET A 881 -17.86 26.65 -13.19
N ASP A 882 -18.29 25.43 -12.85
CA ASP A 882 -17.90 24.28 -13.66
C ASP A 882 -18.51 24.40 -15.07
N TYR A 883 -17.72 24.03 -16.07
CA TYR A 883 -18.05 23.99 -17.49
C TYR A 883 -18.34 25.34 -18.13
N GLU A 884 -18.06 26.43 -17.43
CA GLU A 884 -18.24 27.79 -17.91
C GLU A 884 -16.93 28.56 -17.83
N PHE A 885 -16.61 29.31 -18.89
CA PHE A 885 -15.45 30.17 -18.97
C PHE A 885 -15.86 31.63 -19.08
N THR A 886 -15.20 32.46 -18.29
CA THR A 886 -15.31 33.92 -18.30
C THR A 886 -13.99 34.51 -18.81
N PRO A 887 -14.02 35.42 -19.80
CA PRO A 887 -12.82 36.15 -20.22
C PRO A 887 -12.26 37.00 -19.08
N VAL A 888 -10.96 36.87 -18.85
CA VAL A 888 -10.20 37.64 -17.85
C VAL A 888 -8.94 38.21 -18.48
N TRP A 889 -8.31 39.19 -17.85
CA TRP A 889 -7.13 39.84 -18.41
C TRP A 889 -5.87 39.02 -18.16
N SER A 890 -5.00 38.87 -19.16
CA SER A 890 -3.72 38.17 -19.02
C SER A 890 -2.57 39.00 -19.59
N LEU A 891 -1.53 39.20 -18.80
CA LEU A 891 -0.27 39.89 -19.16
C LEU A 891 0.91 38.94 -18.95
N GLY A 892 1.95 39.06 -19.78
CA GLY A 892 3.22 38.35 -19.55
C GLY A 892 4.44 39.28 -19.60
N TYR A 893 5.47 38.93 -18.85
CA TYR A 893 6.81 39.52 -18.95
C TYR A 893 7.81 38.43 -19.34
N ARG A 894 8.60 38.65 -20.39
CA ARG A 894 9.47 37.63 -20.98
C ARG A 894 10.92 38.06 -21.05
N VAL A 895 11.82 37.13 -20.75
CA VAL A 895 13.24 37.22 -21.07
C VAL A 895 13.63 36.01 -21.91
N ARG A 896 14.54 36.19 -22.87
CA ARG A 896 14.97 35.14 -23.79
C ARG A 896 16.41 34.75 -23.52
N GLN A 897 16.72 33.46 -23.69
CA GLN A 897 18.08 32.91 -23.61
C GLN A 897 18.83 33.31 -22.33
N ALA A 898 18.12 33.34 -21.20
CA ALA A 898 18.69 33.71 -19.91
C ALA A 898 19.04 32.45 -19.12
N THR A 899 20.23 32.44 -18.50
CA THR A 899 20.56 31.45 -17.46
C THR A 899 20.04 31.90 -16.10
N THR A 900 20.02 33.21 -15.85
CA THR A 900 19.46 33.79 -14.63
C THR A 900 18.70 35.07 -14.97
N HIS A 901 17.58 35.29 -14.30
CA HIS A 901 16.85 36.55 -14.38
C HIS A 901 16.09 36.79 -13.08
N THR A 902 15.75 38.05 -12.78
CA THR A 902 14.83 38.39 -11.70
C THR A 902 13.78 39.34 -12.23
N PHE A 903 12.54 38.84 -12.38
CA PHE A 903 11.40 39.69 -12.68
C PHE A 903 11.04 40.48 -11.44
N ARG A 904 10.75 41.77 -11.59
CA ARG A 904 10.25 42.62 -10.51
C ARG A 904 8.95 43.24 -10.96
N THR A 905 7.83 42.82 -10.40
CA THR A 905 6.51 43.39 -10.72
C THR A 905 6.03 44.26 -9.55
N LEU A 906 5.67 45.50 -9.83
CA LEU A 906 5.04 46.41 -8.88
C LEU A 906 3.60 46.66 -9.30
N MET A 907 2.67 46.39 -8.39
CA MET A 907 1.25 46.68 -8.53
C MET A 907 0.85 47.71 -7.49
N SER A 908 0.29 48.86 -7.88
CA SER A 908 -0.07 49.95 -6.97
C SER A 908 -1.51 50.44 -7.16
N LEU A 909 -2.19 50.72 -6.05
CA LEU A 909 -3.56 51.23 -6.03
C LEU A 909 -3.56 52.77 -5.93
N GLY A 910 -4.34 53.43 -6.78
CA GLY A 910 -4.55 54.87 -6.79
C GLY A 910 -3.63 55.64 -7.73
N ARG A 911 -2.31 55.67 -7.45
CA ARG A 911 -1.33 56.37 -8.31
C ARG A 911 -0.26 55.40 -8.83
N PRO A 912 0.27 55.60 -10.05
CA PRO A 912 1.39 54.81 -10.53
C PRO A 912 2.65 55.16 -9.73
N LEU A 913 3.48 54.15 -9.49
CA LEU A 913 4.75 54.28 -8.78
C LEU A 913 5.90 53.91 -9.71
N ASP A 914 7.01 54.64 -9.65
CA ASP A 914 8.19 54.42 -10.51
C ASP A 914 9.23 53.46 -9.93
N ALA A 915 9.17 53.23 -8.62
CA ALA A 915 10.06 52.31 -7.92
C ALA A 915 9.32 51.66 -6.75
N LYS A 916 9.82 50.52 -6.28
CA LYS A 916 9.36 49.87 -5.05
C LYS A 916 9.46 50.87 -3.88
N PRO A 917 8.36 51.16 -3.16
CA PRO A 917 8.43 51.95 -1.93
C PRO A 917 9.30 51.26 -0.87
N ARG A 918 9.92 52.05 0.01
CA ARG A 918 10.64 51.50 1.16
C ARG A 918 9.70 50.71 2.07
N SER A 919 10.18 49.59 2.57
CA SER A 919 9.50 48.75 3.56
C SER A 919 10.41 48.49 4.77
N PRO A 920 9.86 48.09 5.93
CA PRO A 920 10.63 47.66 7.10
C PRO A 920 11.51 46.41 6.87
N PHE A 921 11.45 45.81 5.68
CA PHE A 921 12.25 44.64 5.30
C PHE A 921 13.49 44.99 4.48
N ASP A 922 13.64 46.26 4.09
CA ASP A 922 14.79 46.76 3.31
C ASP A 922 15.92 47.32 4.22
N SER A 923 15.71 47.33 5.53
CA SER A 923 16.63 47.86 6.55
C SER A 923 17.59 46.83 7.11
#